data_AF-A0A017SX56-F1
#
_entry.id   AF-A0A017SX56-F1
#
_cell.length_a   1.000
_cell.length_b   1.000
_cell.length_c   1.000
_cell.angle_alpha   90.00
_cell.angle_beta   90.00
_cell.angle_gamma   90.00
#
_symmetry.space_group_name_H-M   'P 1'
#
loop_
_entity.id
_entity.type
_entity.pdbx_description
1 polymer ?
#
loop_
_entity_poly.entity_id
_entity_poly.type
_entity_poly.pdbx_seq_one_letter_code
_entity_poly.pdbx_strand_id
1 'polypeptide(L)'
;MIRTVTLELLRHGPANNQLLSTLTPYLALCGNHDAETVQVGFEHVQLMRRMRALRYEEGSRQARAALSEAADEVGRLIASIRSLTAELSSAPRSDRGLVHLRLVLSASELSLLPFELVTAPSGFPGQGQALCLQTVMPLALTREVRRVAAATVRWPAVPRILVVAAAPRGAQGVGGRPISPVPLRAHLLAIRRALAPWLVTNAPEEFGRHVTVLPEATLAEVREACAATPFTHVHVLAHGYGSDEDGELRYGLAFHRDEDRTQVDVVSGSRLAAALRCHPNAVEGTELGSPTVVTVASCDSGNVGSVVAQGASVAHELHEAGIPLVLASQFPLSVRGSAILAEVVYRRLLRGDDPRLLVHDVRQELHVTCPDTHDWAAIVAYAALPPDIEAQVKQARFQRARRAVDTVMARLDRAQRPSEEDLHTLEAVMHSFEAAVPDEDTPAQRVKAYGLLASAKKRAALLYHGGPVWPLITGGGASMAMVMRALPGGSLPPPPAPGGPASVEGDVRPLRAQLASRTALEEARSYYMRAFRMTGNEPWSIVQWLALTAAIDPLEDTHTQESFADRWTAARVIAEDTLALPAVQQVVWAHSALAELYVLAQVLPEGHRGRHEMRALAERHVDDLLALVAEEPYPNARFDAYSLVRQLLRYAEWWWRERPYLRALPTALADRMRLRGVRVRWESVD
;
A
#
# COMPACT_ATOMS: atom_id res chain seq x y z
N MET A 1 -10.34 12.20 4.63
CA MET A 1 -9.83 13.14 5.66
C MET A 1 -9.95 12.45 7.01
N ILE A 2 -8.92 12.51 7.86
CA ILE A 2 -8.94 11.86 9.19
C ILE A 2 -8.89 12.95 10.26
N ARG A 3 -9.91 13.03 11.12
CA ARG A 3 -9.91 13.95 12.28
C ARG A 3 -9.46 13.19 13.51
N THR A 4 -8.44 13.68 14.21
CA THR A 4 -8.00 13.08 15.48
C THR A 4 -8.69 13.78 16.65
N VAL A 5 -9.31 13.00 17.52
CA VAL A 5 -9.82 13.41 18.84
C VAL A 5 -8.93 12.74 19.88
N THR A 6 -8.31 13.51 20.76
CA THR A 6 -7.45 12.98 21.82
C THR A 6 -8.25 12.94 23.12
N LEU A 7 -8.27 11.77 23.77
CA LEU A 7 -8.76 11.58 25.12
C LEU A 7 -7.58 11.11 25.99
N GLU A 8 -7.24 11.86 27.02
CA GLU A 8 -6.29 11.42 28.04
C GLU A 8 -7.01 10.98 29.31
N LEU A 9 -6.67 9.79 29.82
CA LEU A 9 -7.14 9.30 31.12
C LEU A 9 -5.96 9.21 32.10
N LEU A 10 -6.02 10.04 33.13
CA LEU A 10 -4.91 10.33 34.01
C LEU A 10 -5.20 9.92 35.46
N ARG A 11 -4.18 9.40 36.14
CA ARG A 11 -4.22 9.17 37.60
C ARG A 11 -3.01 9.83 38.25
N HIS A 12 -3.21 10.41 39.43
CA HIS A 12 -2.09 10.85 40.27
C HIS A 12 -1.36 9.64 40.88
N GLY A 13 -0.03 9.73 40.94
CA GLY A 13 0.83 8.72 41.56
C GLY A 13 1.64 7.90 40.54
N PRO A 14 2.26 6.79 40.97
CA PRO A 14 3.03 5.92 40.09
C PRO A 14 2.13 5.27 39.03
N ALA A 15 2.69 4.93 37.88
CA ALA A 15 1.94 4.36 36.75
C ALA A 15 1.41 2.94 37.02
N ASN A 16 1.89 2.26 38.07
CA ASN A 16 1.58 0.87 38.42
C ASN A 16 1.20 0.74 39.91
N ASN A 17 0.95 -0.51 40.34
CA ASN A 17 0.64 -0.91 41.72
C ASN A 17 -0.70 -0.39 42.27
N GLN A 18 -1.67 -0.14 41.40
CA GLN A 18 -3.01 0.29 41.80
C GLN A 18 -4.05 -0.69 41.22
N LEU A 19 -4.86 -1.26 42.10
CA LEU A 19 -6.03 -2.02 41.69
C LEU A 19 -7.11 -1.08 41.17
N LEU A 20 -7.87 -1.54 40.17
CA LEU A 20 -9.11 -0.87 39.79
C LEU A 20 -10.09 -0.88 40.97
N SER A 21 -10.60 0.30 41.29
CA SER A 21 -11.61 0.50 42.32
C SER A 21 -12.59 1.57 41.88
N THR A 22 -13.86 1.37 42.24
CA THR A 22 -14.95 2.33 42.00
C THR A 22 -14.73 3.67 42.68
N LEU A 23 -13.89 3.70 43.72
CA LEU A 23 -13.59 4.91 44.48
C LEU A 23 -12.40 5.69 43.94
N THR A 24 -11.61 5.12 43.03
CA THR A 24 -10.41 5.79 42.50
C THR A 24 -10.82 6.84 41.46
N PRO A 25 -10.55 8.14 41.71
CA PRO A 25 -10.82 9.17 40.73
C PRO A 25 -9.73 9.19 39.66
N TYR A 26 -10.16 9.30 38.41
CA TYR A 26 -9.31 9.56 37.26
C TYR A 26 -9.67 10.91 36.66
N LEU A 27 -8.69 11.58 36.05
CA LEU A 27 -8.89 12.83 35.33
C LEU A 27 -8.99 12.53 33.83
N ALA A 28 -10.07 12.97 33.20
CA ALA A 28 -10.27 12.91 31.76
C ALA A 28 -10.01 14.28 31.14
N LEU A 29 -9.15 14.33 30.12
CA LEU A 29 -8.90 15.52 29.29
C LEU A 29 -9.28 15.19 27.84
N CYS A 30 -10.14 15.99 27.22
CA CYS A 30 -10.51 15.79 25.82
C CYS A 30 -10.60 17.12 25.07
N GLY A 31 -9.84 17.22 23.98
CA GLY A 31 -9.78 18.45 23.17
C GLY A 31 -9.36 19.66 23.99
N ASN A 32 -10.03 20.79 23.76
CA ASN A 32 -9.80 22.06 24.47
C ASN A 32 -10.84 22.30 25.60
N HIS A 33 -11.41 21.23 26.15
CA HIS A 33 -12.41 21.32 27.22
C HIS A 33 -11.76 21.26 28.62
N ASP A 34 -12.52 21.70 29.63
CA ASP A 34 -12.13 21.58 31.03
C ASP A 34 -11.97 20.11 31.44
N ALA A 35 -11.07 19.87 32.40
CA ALA A 35 -10.81 18.54 32.91
C ALA A 35 -12.01 17.99 33.69
N GLU A 36 -12.35 16.72 33.44
CA GLU A 36 -13.48 16.04 34.08
C GLU A 36 -12.99 14.94 35.02
N THR A 37 -13.60 14.78 36.19
CA THR A 37 -13.30 13.63 37.06
C THR A 37 -14.21 12.47 36.69
N VAL A 38 -13.62 11.30 36.45
CA VAL A 38 -14.32 10.07 36.11
C VAL A 38 -13.91 8.92 37.02
N GLN A 39 -14.79 7.94 37.14
CA GLN A 39 -14.56 6.73 37.93
C GLN A 39 -14.88 5.51 37.07
N VAL A 40 -14.11 4.44 37.26
CA VAL A 40 -14.36 3.15 36.61
C VAL A 40 -15.35 2.38 37.49
N GLY A 41 -16.50 1.96 36.96
CA GLY A 41 -17.52 1.27 37.76
C GLY A 41 -17.23 -0.21 38.04
N PHE A 42 -15.96 -0.63 38.01
CA PHE A 42 -15.54 -1.99 38.34
C PHE A 42 -14.54 -2.02 39.48
N GLU A 43 -14.76 -2.96 40.40
CA GLU A 43 -13.69 -3.49 41.23
C GLU A 43 -12.80 -4.44 40.40
N HIS A 44 -11.51 -4.45 40.68
CA HIS A 44 -10.51 -5.20 39.91
C HIS A 44 -10.89 -6.67 39.67
N VAL A 45 -11.34 -7.37 40.72
CA VAL A 45 -11.75 -8.79 40.64
C VAL A 45 -12.91 -9.00 39.66
N GLN A 46 -13.85 -8.05 39.59
CA GLN A 46 -14.99 -8.14 38.68
C GLN A 46 -14.53 -8.02 37.22
N LEU A 47 -13.59 -7.12 36.92
CA LEU A 47 -13.01 -7.01 35.58
C LEU A 47 -12.23 -8.29 35.22
N MET A 48 -11.38 -8.79 36.11
CA MET A 48 -10.59 -10.00 35.85
C MET A 48 -11.46 -11.23 35.56
N ARG A 49 -12.59 -11.39 36.28
CA ARG A 49 -13.56 -12.45 35.99
C ARG A 49 -14.15 -12.32 34.58
N ARG A 50 -14.51 -11.11 34.15
CA ARG A 50 -15.04 -10.86 32.80
C ARG A 50 -14.00 -11.09 31.72
N MET A 51 -12.78 -10.60 31.92
CA MET A 51 -11.65 -10.86 31.01
C MET A 51 -11.36 -12.35 30.86
N ARG A 52 -11.49 -13.15 31.93
CA ARG A 52 -11.37 -14.61 31.87
C ARG A 52 -12.49 -15.23 31.04
N ALA A 53 -13.74 -14.81 31.22
CA ALA A 53 -14.88 -15.31 30.44
C ALA A 53 -14.76 -15.01 28.94
N LEU A 54 -14.06 -13.94 28.55
CA LEU A 54 -13.76 -13.60 27.15
C LEU A 54 -12.72 -14.53 26.49
N ARG A 55 -12.08 -15.44 27.24
CA ARG A 55 -11.10 -16.42 26.73
C ARG A 55 -11.73 -17.69 26.13
N TYR A 56 -13.06 -17.77 26.06
CA TYR A 56 -13.83 -18.94 25.59
C TYR A 56 -13.72 -20.22 26.43
N GLU A 57 -13.07 -20.17 27.60
CA GLU A 57 -12.86 -21.34 28.48
C GLU A 57 -14.18 -21.92 29.01
N GLU A 58 -15.15 -21.06 29.29
CA GLU A 58 -16.47 -21.43 29.85
C GLU A 58 -17.56 -21.54 28.76
N GLY A 59 -17.16 -21.51 27.48
CA GLY A 59 -18.03 -21.64 26.32
C GLY A 59 -18.59 -20.31 25.77
N SER A 60 -19.04 -20.34 24.51
CA SER A 60 -19.39 -19.13 23.75
C SER A 60 -20.57 -18.34 24.33
N ARG A 61 -21.49 -18.97 25.05
CA ARG A 61 -22.65 -18.29 25.65
C ARG A 61 -22.23 -17.37 26.78
N GLN A 62 -21.33 -17.84 27.66
CA GLN A 62 -20.78 -17.05 28.75
C GLN A 62 -19.86 -15.94 28.25
N ALA A 63 -19.06 -16.23 27.21
CA ALA A 63 -18.25 -15.21 26.54
C ALA A 63 -19.09 -14.05 25.98
N ARG A 64 -20.24 -14.33 25.33
CA ARG A 64 -21.15 -13.28 24.83
C ARG A 64 -21.78 -12.43 25.93
N ALA A 65 -22.16 -13.04 27.05
CA ALA A 65 -22.69 -12.31 28.20
C ALA A 65 -21.62 -11.38 28.79
N ALA A 66 -20.41 -11.91 29.02
CA ALA A 66 -19.27 -11.13 29.51
C ALA A 66 -18.88 -9.98 28.55
N LEU A 67 -18.99 -10.21 27.24
CA LEU A 67 -18.77 -9.19 26.21
C LEU A 67 -19.74 -8.02 26.35
N SER A 68 -21.04 -8.30 26.46
CA SER A 68 -22.08 -7.27 26.63
C SER A 68 -21.88 -6.49 27.92
N GLU A 69 -21.62 -7.18 29.04
CA GLU A 69 -21.40 -6.51 30.33
C GLU A 69 -20.14 -5.63 30.33
N ALA A 70 -19.05 -6.11 29.73
CA ALA A 70 -17.82 -5.32 29.59
C ALA A 70 -18.04 -4.11 28.69
N ALA A 71 -18.76 -4.26 27.58
CA ALA A 71 -19.12 -3.18 26.67
C ALA A 71 -19.96 -2.10 27.36
N ASP A 72 -20.97 -2.50 28.14
CA ASP A 72 -21.87 -1.57 28.84
C ASP A 72 -21.15 -0.75 29.92
N GLU A 73 -20.20 -1.34 30.64
CA GLU A 73 -19.45 -0.61 31.65
C GLU A 73 -18.47 0.39 31.04
N VAL A 74 -17.67 -0.04 30.06
CA VAL A 74 -16.74 0.89 29.43
C VAL A 74 -17.56 1.97 28.68
N GLY A 75 -18.72 1.62 28.15
CA GLY A 75 -19.73 2.56 27.66
C GLY A 75 -20.19 3.57 28.70
N ARG A 76 -20.47 3.16 29.94
CA ARG A 76 -20.82 4.07 31.06
C ARG A 76 -19.67 5.00 31.43
N LEU A 77 -18.44 4.50 31.48
CA LEU A 77 -17.25 5.35 31.69
C LEU A 77 -17.15 6.41 30.59
N ILE A 78 -17.23 6.00 29.32
CA ILE A 78 -17.15 6.91 28.18
C ILE A 78 -18.32 7.91 28.16
N ALA A 79 -19.53 7.48 28.51
CA ALA A 79 -20.71 8.34 28.61
C ALA A 79 -20.57 9.44 29.66
N SER A 80 -19.78 9.21 30.71
CA SER A 80 -19.55 10.19 31.78
C SER A 80 -18.66 11.37 31.35
N ILE A 81 -17.93 11.24 30.24
CA ILE A 81 -16.99 12.25 29.72
C ILE A 81 -17.75 13.15 28.73
N ARG A 82 -18.30 14.28 29.19
CA ARG A 82 -19.14 15.15 28.35
C ARG A 82 -18.35 15.82 27.23
N SER A 83 -17.10 16.18 27.49
CA SER A 83 -16.18 16.75 26.51
C SER A 83 -15.97 15.83 25.30
N LEU A 84 -15.81 14.52 25.52
CA LEU A 84 -15.69 13.54 24.44
C LEU A 84 -16.97 13.46 23.60
N THR A 85 -18.14 13.45 24.24
CA THR A 85 -19.43 13.48 23.54
C THR A 85 -19.54 14.71 22.63
N ALA A 86 -19.13 15.88 23.13
CA ALA A 86 -19.15 17.13 22.39
C ALA A 86 -18.18 17.11 21.19
N GLU A 87 -16.94 16.67 21.40
CA GLU A 87 -15.92 16.55 20.34
C GLU A 87 -16.39 15.60 19.22
N LEU A 88 -16.89 14.42 19.57
CA LEU A 88 -17.38 13.44 18.59
C LEU A 88 -18.65 13.91 17.87
N SER A 89 -19.56 14.60 18.57
CA SER A 89 -20.77 15.15 17.95
C SER A 89 -20.47 16.31 16.99
N SER A 90 -19.40 17.07 17.26
CA SER A 90 -18.94 18.16 16.40
C SER A 90 -18.14 17.69 15.18
N ALA A 91 -17.83 16.38 15.09
CA ALA A 91 -17.05 15.83 13.98
C ALA A 91 -17.83 15.95 12.65
N PRO A 92 -17.25 16.55 11.59
CA PRO A 92 -17.92 16.66 10.30
C PRO A 92 -18.30 15.27 9.78
N ARG A 93 -19.59 15.09 9.52
CA ARG A 93 -20.13 13.87 8.90
C ARG A 93 -19.92 13.94 7.40
N SER A 94 -18.70 13.69 6.96
CA SER A 94 -18.43 13.45 5.53
C SER A 94 -18.57 11.97 5.24
N ASP A 95 -19.16 11.63 4.10
CA ASP A 95 -19.37 10.25 3.61
C ASP A 95 -18.05 9.46 3.42
N ARG A 96 -16.89 10.11 3.62
CA ARG A 96 -15.53 9.54 3.49
C ARG A 96 -14.58 9.94 4.64
N GLY A 97 -15.12 10.36 5.78
CA GLY A 97 -14.34 10.81 6.94
C GLY A 97 -14.14 9.70 7.96
N LEU A 98 -12.91 9.54 8.47
CA LEU A 98 -12.61 8.66 9.60
C LEU A 98 -12.30 9.53 10.83
N VAL A 99 -12.88 9.19 11.98
CA VAL A 99 -12.47 9.77 13.27
C VAL A 99 -11.42 8.85 13.90
N HIS A 100 -10.29 9.42 14.28
CA HIS A 100 -9.26 8.74 15.04
C HIS A 100 -9.39 9.13 16.51
N LEU A 101 -9.86 8.21 17.36
CA LEU A 101 -9.88 8.39 18.81
C LEU A 101 -8.54 7.91 19.38
N ARG A 102 -7.69 8.87 19.71
CA ARG A 102 -6.39 8.63 20.35
C ARG A 102 -6.56 8.62 21.86
N LEU A 103 -6.45 7.43 22.46
CA LEU A 103 -6.61 7.23 23.89
C LEU A 103 -5.25 7.18 24.59
N VAL A 104 -4.89 8.26 25.27
CA VAL A 104 -3.64 8.36 26.02
C VAL A 104 -3.87 7.89 27.45
N LEU A 105 -3.15 6.84 27.87
CA LEU A 105 -3.28 6.24 29.20
C LEU A 105 -2.02 6.51 30.01
N SER A 106 -2.18 6.97 31.24
CA SER A 106 -1.06 7.21 32.17
C SER A 106 -0.80 6.06 33.16
N ALA A 107 -1.81 5.23 33.42
CA ALA A 107 -1.79 4.20 34.45
C ALA A 107 -2.05 2.81 33.85
N SER A 108 -1.31 1.80 34.29
CA SER A 108 -1.33 0.44 33.72
C SER A 108 -2.67 -0.24 33.92
N GLU A 109 -3.36 0.01 35.03
CA GLU A 109 -4.66 -0.60 35.32
C GLU A 109 -5.77 -0.13 34.38
N LEU A 110 -5.66 1.08 33.82
CA LEU A 110 -6.60 1.55 32.78
C LEU A 110 -6.42 0.78 31.48
N SER A 111 -5.21 0.27 31.21
CA SER A 111 -4.95 -0.55 30.01
C SER A 111 -5.58 -1.95 30.07
N LEU A 112 -6.08 -2.38 31.24
CA LEU A 112 -6.94 -3.57 31.36
C LEU A 112 -8.30 -3.38 30.70
N LEU A 113 -8.82 -2.15 30.64
CA LEU A 113 -10.16 -1.89 30.16
C LEU A 113 -10.25 -2.17 28.65
N PRO A 114 -11.27 -2.94 28.19
CA PRO A 114 -11.45 -3.24 26.78
C PRO A 114 -12.18 -2.09 26.07
N PHE A 115 -11.52 -0.96 25.88
CA PHE A 115 -12.09 0.23 25.21
C PHE A 115 -12.62 -0.03 23.79
N GLU A 116 -12.10 -1.07 23.14
CA GLU A 116 -12.53 -1.53 21.83
C GLU A 116 -13.98 -2.07 21.84
N LEU A 117 -14.49 -2.48 23.00
CA LEU A 117 -15.86 -2.99 23.17
C LEU A 117 -16.92 -1.91 23.38
N VAL A 118 -16.54 -0.64 23.49
CA VAL A 118 -17.49 0.43 23.84
C VAL A 118 -18.70 0.41 22.91
N THR A 119 -19.89 0.27 23.50
CA THR A 119 -21.14 0.60 22.83
C THR A 119 -21.34 2.10 22.88
N ALA A 120 -21.62 2.73 21.74
CA ALA A 120 -21.82 4.17 21.64
C ALA A 120 -22.97 4.61 22.58
N PRO A 121 -22.68 5.44 23.61
CA PRO A 121 -23.69 5.83 24.59
C PRO A 121 -24.66 6.88 24.02
N SER A 122 -25.68 7.24 24.80
CA SER A 122 -26.65 8.26 24.41
C SER A 122 -25.98 9.58 24.06
N GLY A 123 -26.38 10.16 22.92
CA GLY A 123 -25.79 11.39 22.39
C GLY A 123 -24.56 11.18 21.50
N PHE A 124 -23.97 9.99 21.46
CA PHE A 124 -22.92 9.68 20.47
C PHE A 124 -23.53 9.40 19.09
N PRO A 125 -22.79 9.69 18.01
CA PRO A 125 -23.09 9.13 16.70
C PRO A 125 -23.18 7.60 16.77
N GLY A 126 -24.17 7.00 16.10
CA GLY A 126 -24.37 5.55 16.09
C GLY A 126 -24.78 4.96 17.44
N GLN A 127 -25.47 5.73 18.30
CA GLN A 127 -25.96 5.29 19.62
C GLN A 127 -26.49 3.84 19.60
N GLY A 128 -26.04 3.05 20.59
CA GLY A 128 -26.42 1.64 20.74
C GLY A 128 -25.64 0.67 19.85
N GLN A 129 -24.79 1.15 18.93
CA GLN A 129 -23.89 0.32 18.12
C GLN A 129 -22.49 0.28 18.74
N ALA A 130 -21.73 -0.77 18.45
CA ALA A 130 -20.31 -0.82 18.84
C ALA A 130 -19.54 0.33 18.17
N LEU A 131 -18.84 1.13 18.97
CA LEU A 131 -18.18 2.36 18.56
C LEU A 131 -17.13 2.13 17.46
N CYS A 132 -16.39 1.02 17.54
CA CYS A 132 -15.38 0.65 16.54
C CYS A 132 -15.97 0.00 15.27
N LEU A 133 -17.27 -0.32 15.24
CA LEU A 133 -17.92 -1.03 14.14
C LEU A 133 -18.97 -0.20 13.39
N GLN A 134 -19.46 0.89 13.97
CA GLN A 134 -20.51 1.71 13.37
C GLN A 134 -20.09 2.35 12.04
N THR A 135 -21.07 2.55 11.16
CA THR A 135 -20.90 3.21 9.85
C THR A 135 -21.34 4.67 9.85
N VAL A 136 -22.10 5.11 10.86
CA VAL A 136 -22.58 6.50 11.00
C VAL A 136 -21.39 7.47 11.15
N MET A 137 -20.39 7.06 11.91
CA MET A 137 -19.12 7.74 12.05
C MET A 137 -18.01 6.69 12.15
N PRO A 138 -17.38 6.30 11.02
CA PRO A 138 -16.27 5.36 11.03
C PRO A 138 -15.17 5.82 11.99
N LEU A 139 -14.80 4.96 12.93
CA LEU A 139 -13.87 5.29 14.00
C LEU A 139 -12.71 4.29 14.09
N ALA A 140 -11.51 4.82 14.29
CA ALA A 140 -10.31 4.07 14.64
C ALA A 140 -9.88 4.45 16.06
N LEU A 141 -9.89 3.48 16.98
CA LEU A 141 -9.40 3.64 18.35
C LEU A 141 -7.97 3.11 18.44
N THR A 142 -7.04 3.97 18.86
CA THR A 142 -5.67 3.61 19.24
C THR A 142 -5.41 3.98 20.70
N ARG A 143 -4.49 3.24 21.33
CA ARG A 143 -3.98 3.50 22.68
C ARG A 143 -2.60 4.14 22.56
N GLU A 144 -2.23 4.99 23.50
CA GLU A 144 -0.89 5.56 23.57
C GLU A 144 -0.41 5.59 25.02
N VAL A 145 0.85 5.20 25.21
CA VAL A 145 1.54 5.38 26.49
C VAL A 145 2.12 6.79 26.49
N ARG A 146 1.69 7.63 27.45
CA ARG A 146 1.98 9.07 27.50
C ARG A 146 3.46 9.47 27.35
N ARG A 147 4.39 8.56 27.64
CA ARG A 147 5.85 8.81 27.64
C ARG A 147 6.53 8.57 26.28
N VAL A 148 5.80 8.07 25.28
CA VAL A 148 6.39 7.70 23.98
C VAL A 148 6.46 8.91 23.07
N ALA A 149 7.67 9.33 22.70
CA ALA A 149 7.87 10.46 21.78
C ALA A 149 7.50 10.06 20.34
N ALA A 150 6.57 10.79 19.73
CA ALA A 150 6.16 10.57 18.33
C ALA A 150 7.12 11.15 17.27
N ALA A 151 8.05 12.03 17.69
CA ALA A 151 8.70 13.01 16.81
C ALA A 151 9.80 12.49 15.86
N THR A 152 10.21 11.22 15.95
CA THR A 152 11.36 10.69 15.19
C THR A 152 11.01 9.64 14.15
N VAL A 153 9.73 9.30 13.98
CA VAL A 153 9.31 8.17 13.15
C VAL A 153 9.19 8.58 11.69
N ARG A 154 9.99 7.93 10.83
CA ARG A 154 9.81 7.99 9.37
C ARG A 154 9.11 6.74 8.88
N TRP A 155 7.99 6.93 8.18
CA TRP A 155 7.24 5.83 7.60
C TRP A 155 8.10 5.09 6.57
N PRO A 156 8.21 3.75 6.64
CA PRO A 156 9.14 2.99 5.81
C PRO A 156 8.93 3.15 4.30
N ALA A 157 9.98 3.50 3.57
CA ALA A 157 9.95 3.56 2.10
C ALA A 157 10.02 2.16 1.45
N VAL A 158 10.88 1.28 1.98
CA VAL A 158 11.06 -0.09 1.50
C VAL A 158 10.84 -1.07 2.66
N PRO A 159 10.03 -2.13 2.48
CA PRO A 159 9.79 -3.10 3.52
C PRO A 159 11.00 -4.02 3.73
N ARG A 160 11.34 -4.22 5.01
CA ARG A 160 12.27 -5.22 5.53
C ARG A 160 11.60 -5.83 6.75
N ILE A 161 11.14 -7.06 6.62
CA ILE A 161 10.21 -7.71 7.55
C ILE A 161 10.94 -8.87 8.24
N LEU A 162 10.95 -8.86 9.57
CA LEU A 162 11.35 -10.01 10.37
C LEU A 162 10.10 -10.80 10.75
N VAL A 163 10.04 -12.09 10.43
CA VAL A 163 8.99 -13.00 10.86
C VAL A 163 9.56 -13.93 11.92
N VAL A 164 9.09 -13.77 13.15
CA VAL A 164 9.47 -14.54 14.33
C VAL A 164 8.35 -15.55 14.59
N ALA A 165 8.61 -16.84 14.42
CA ALA A 165 7.63 -17.88 14.64
C ALA A 165 8.09 -18.86 15.71
N ALA A 166 7.29 -19.07 16.75
CA ALA A 166 7.63 -19.96 17.85
C ALA A 166 6.41 -20.77 18.33
N ALA A 167 6.61 -22.08 18.50
CA ALA A 167 5.62 -23.02 19.00
C ALA A 167 6.31 -24.24 19.66
N PRO A 168 7.04 -24.03 20.78
CA PRO A 168 7.74 -25.12 21.47
C PRO A 168 6.76 -26.18 21.97
N ARG A 169 7.12 -27.46 21.86
CA ARG A 169 6.25 -28.60 22.26
C ARG A 169 5.91 -28.59 23.75
N GLY A 170 6.80 -28.06 24.58
CA GLY A 170 6.58 -27.90 26.02
C GLY A 170 5.53 -26.85 26.37
N ALA A 171 5.07 -26.03 25.42
CA ALA A 171 4.03 -25.04 25.68
C ALA A 171 2.70 -25.73 25.92
N GLN A 172 2.11 -25.46 27.08
CA GLN A 172 0.81 -25.96 27.48
C GLN A 172 -0.24 -24.87 27.34
N GLY A 173 -1.38 -25.23 26.76
CA GLY A 173 -2.56 -24.39 26.74
C GLY A 173 -3.24 -24.39 28.11
N VAL A 174 -4.31 -23.60 28.22
CA VAL A 174 -5.13 -23.55 29.43
C VAL A 174 -5.59 -24.97 29.81
N GLY A 175 -5.36 -25.35 31.07
CA GLY A 175 -5.71 -26.67 31.61
C GLY A 175 -4.80 -27.81 31.15
N GLY A 176 -3.57 -27.52 30.72
CA GLY A 176 -2.56 -28.54 30.38
C GLY A 176 -2.75 -29.19 29.01
N ARG A 177 -3.63 -28.64 28.15
CA ARG A 177 -3.88 -29.19 26.81
C ARG A 177 -2.71 -28.90 25.86
N PRO A 178 -2.38 -29.82 24.93
CA PRO A 178 -1.40 -29.55 23.89
C PRO A 178 -1.83 -28.34 23.06
N ILE A 179 -0.91 -27.42 22.80
CA ILE A 179 -1.22 -26.25 21.98
C ILE A 179 -1.19 -26.63 20.49
N SER A 180 -2.17 -26.14 19.75
CA SER A 180 -2.24 -26.28 18.29
C SER A 180 -1.07 -25.58 17.60
N PRO A 181 -0.53 -26.10 16.47
CA PRO A 181 0.51 -25.42 15.71
C PRO A 181 0.11 -23.99 15.30
N VAL A 182 1.08 -23.08 15.27
CA VAL A 182 0.86 -21.73 14.74
C VAL A 182 0.68 -21.73 13.21
N PRO A 183 -0.22 -20.89 12.66
CA PRO A 183 -0.55 -20.87 11.22
C PRO A 183 0.50 -20.17 10.34
N LEU A 184 1.79 -20.50 10.49
CA LEU A 184 2.91 -19.78 9.84
C LEU A 184 2.75 -19.65 8.32
N ARG A 185 2.32 -20.71 7.64
CA ARG A 185 2.13 -20.70 6.18
C ARG A 185 1.09 -19.67 5.73
N ALA A 186 -0.01 -19.52 6.46
CA ALA A 186 -1.06 -18.55 6.13
C ALA A 186 -0.54 -17.11 6.26
N HIS A 187 0.24 -16.84 7.32
CA HIS A 187 0.84 -15.53 7.55
C HIS A 187 1.92 -15.19 6.52
N LEU A 188 2.78 -16.15 6.16
CA LEU A 188 3.78 -15.95 5.11
C LEU A 188 3.13 -15.72 3.74
N LEU A 189 2.02 -16.40 3.44
CA LEU A 189 1.27 -16.16 2.20
C LEU A 189 0.67 -14.74 2.17
N ALA A 190 0.10 -14.28 3.28
CA ALA A 190 -0.39 -12.91 3.42
C ALA A 190 0.72 -11.88 3.17
N ILE A 191 1.88 -12.06 3.81
CA ILE A 191 3.06 -11.18 3.63
C ILE A 191 3.54 -11.21 2.18
N ARG A 192 3.66 -12.39 1.56
CA ARG A 192 4.09 -12.54 0.16
C ARG A 192 3.14 -11.83 -0.81
N ARG A 193 1.82 -11.98 -0.61
CA ARG A 193 0.80 -11.29 -1.43
C ARG A 193 0.95 -9.77 -1.31
N ALA A 194 1.13 -9.27 -0.09
CA ALA A 194 1.33 -7.85 0.16
C ALA A 194 2.65 -7.30 -0.43
N LEU A 195 3.68 -8.15 -0.54
CA LEU A 195 4.96 -7.82 -1.17
C LEU A 195 4.93 -7.88 -2.70
N ALA A 196 3.80 -8.20 -3.35
CA ALA A 196 3.71 -8.27 -4.80
C ALA A 196 4.33 -7.05 -5.54
N PRO A 197 4.22 -5.80 -5.08
CA PRO A 197 4.87 -4.65 -5.71
C PRO A 197 6.41 -4.69 -5.72
N TRP A 198 7.06 -5.56 -4.95
CA TRP A 198 8.53 -5.68 -4.87
C TRP A 198 9.09 -6.94 -5.52
N LEU A 199 8.23 -7.86 -5.96
CA LEU A 199 8.64 -9.16 -6.49
C LEU A 199 8.45 -9.18 -8.01
N VAL A 200 9.50 -9.03 -8.80
CA VAL A 200 9.42 -9.19 -10.26
C VAL A 200 9.34 -10.66 -10.63
N THR A 201 9.91 -11.55 -9.83
CA THR A 201 9.88 -13.00 -10.01
C THR A 201 9.22 -13.69 -8.84
N ASN A 202 9.02 -15.00 -8.98
CA ASN A 202 8.65 -15.85 -7.87
C ASN A 202 9.86 -16.41 -7.09
N ALA A 203 11.08 -15.97 -7.41
CA ALA A 203 12.32 -16.51 -6.86
C ALA A 203 12.40 -16.34 -5.33
N PRO A 204 12.79 -17.39 -4.57
CA PRO A 204 12.96 -17.31 -3.13
C PRO A 204 13.94 -16.22 -2.68
N GLU A 205 14.99 -15.97 -3.45
CA GLU A 205 16.05 -15.01 -3.14
C GLU A 205 15.51 -13.57 -3.14
N GLU A 206 14.59 -13.25 -4.07
CA GLU A 206 13.95 -11.94 -4.15
C GLU A 206 13.03 -11.70 -2.94
N PHE A 207 12.30 -12.74 -2.52
CA PHE A 207 11.51 -12.69 -1.29
C PHE A 207 12.41 -12.52 -0.05
N GLY A 208 13.54 -13.23 0.02
CA GLY A 208 14.52 -13.17 1.10
C GLY A 208 15.19 -11.80 1.28
N ARG A 209 15.27 -10.98 0.22
CA ARG A 209 15.71 -9.58 0.31
C ARG A 209 14.77 -8.73 1.17
N HIS A 210 13.49 -9.05 1.19
CA HIS A 210 12.47 -8.32 1.95
C HIS A 210 12.09 -8.99 3.26
N VAL A 211 12.18 -10.32 3.36
CA VAL A 211 11.69 -11.08 4.51
C VAL A 211 12.80 -11.97 5.09
N THR A 212 13.01 -11.86 6.39
CA THR A 212 13.79 -12.83 7.18
C THR A 212 12.82 -13.64 8.02
N VAL A 213 12.92 -14.96 7.98
CA VAL A 213 12.04 -15.85 8.75
C VAL A 213 12.90 -16.61 9.75
N LEU A 214 12.54 -16.51 11.03
CA LEU A 214 13.09 -17.29 12.13
C LEU A 214 12.01 -18.32 12.52
N PRO A 215 12.03 -19.52 11.93
CA PRO A 215 11.21 -20.62 12.42
C PRO A 215 11.78 -21.15 13.73
N GLU A 216 10.91 -21.57 14.63
CA GLU A 216 11.31 -22.07 15.96
C GLU A 216 12.18 -21.07 16.75
N ALA A 217 11.81 -19.80 16.66
CA ALA A 217 12.66 -18.71 17.12
C ALA A 217 12.95 -18.74 18.62
N THR A 218 14.23 -18.54 18.94
CA THR A 218 14.72 -18.19 20.27
C THR A 218 14.84 -16.66 20.40
N LEU A 219 14.89 -16.15 21.64
CA LEU A 219 15.10 -14.71 21.85
C LEU A 219 16.51 -14.26 21.38
N ALA A 220 17.50 -15.14 21.46
CA ALA A 220 18.88 -14.86 21.04
C ALA A 220 18.97 -14.63 19.52
N GLU A 221 18.34 -15.50 18.72
CA GLU A 221 18.29 -15.36 17.25
C GLU A 221 17.58 -14.08 16.81
N VAL A 222 16.51 -13.68 17.53
CA VAL A 222 15.83 -12.40 17.26
C VAL A 222 16.79 -11.22 17.47
N ARG A 223 17.52 -11.23 18.60
CA ARG A 223 18.51 -10.19 18.90
C ARG A 223 19.61 -10.15 17.85
N GLU A 224 20.16 -11.31 17.47
CA GLU A 224 21.21 -11.43 16.45
C GLU A 224 20.74 -10.87 15.10
N ALA A 225 19.53 -11.25 14.65
CA ALA A 225 18.96 -10.75 13.42
C ALA A 225 18.81 -9.22 13.42
N CYS A 226 18.27 -8.66 14.52
CA CYS A 226 18.10 -7.21 14.68
C CYS A 226 19.42 -6.45 14.84
N ALA A 227 20.46 -7.07 15.39
CA ALA A 227 21.80 -6.50 15.47
C ALA A 227 22.54 -6.51 14.11
N ALA A 228 22.24 -7.49 13.24
CA ALA A 228 22.84 -7.59 11.92
C ALA A 228 22.23 -6.61 10.91
N THR A 229 20.91 -6.37 10.98
CA THR A 229 20.21 -5.47 10.04
C THR A 229 19.00 -4.81 10.69
N PRO A 230 18.72 -3.53 10.39
CA PRO A 230 17.47 -2.91 10.80
C PRO A 230 16.29 -3.53 10.05
N PHE A 231 15.17 -3.70 10.76
CA PHE A 231 13.88 -4.13 10.21
C PHE A 231 12.87 -2.98 10.30
N THR A 232 12.01 -2.86 9.29
CA THR A 232 10.92 -1.87 9.30
C THR A 232 9.66 -2.44 9.95
N HIS A 233 9.45 -3.76 9.83
CA HIS A 233 8.33 -4.48 10.43
C HIS A 233 8.82 -5.74 11.13
N VAL A 234 8.21 -6.08 12.25
CA VAL A 234 8.39 -7.38 12.92
C VAL A 234 7.02 -8.05 13.07
N HIS A 235 6.91 -9.26 12.52
CA HIS A 235 5.76 -10.15 12.70
C HIS A 235 6.10 -11.20 13.75
N VAL A 236 5.46 -11.16 14.91
CA VAL A 236 5.61 -12.21 15.92
C VAL A 236 4.39 -13.12 15.86
N LEU A 237 4.63 -14.41 15.62
CA LEU A 237 3.63 -15.46 15.60
C LEU A 237 4.03 -16.54 16.61
N ALA A 238 3.48 -16.42 17.81
CA ALA A 238 3.76 -17.32 18.93
C ALA A 238 2.51 -17.52 19.78
N HIS A 239 2.52 -18.49 20.68
CA HIS A 239 1.45 -18.63 21.66
C HIS A 239 1.62 -17.65 22.82
N GLY A 240 0.51 -17.09 23.28
CA GLY A 240 0.45 -16.35 24.52
C GLY A 240 0.58 -17.34 25.67
N TYR A 241 1.41 -17.01 26.65
CA TYR A 241 1.68 -17.90 27.77
C TYR A 241 1.41 -17.15 29.08
N GLY A 242 0.46 -17.67 29.86
CA GLY A 242 0.23 -17.19 31.23
C GLY A 242 1.17 -17.91 32.18
N SER A 243 2.02 -17.18 32.89
CA SER A 243 2.85 -17.70 33.97
C SER A 243 2.41 -17.09 35.29
N ASP A 244 2.33 -17.94 36.31
CA ASP A 244 2.16 -17.50 37.70
C ASP A 244 3.56 -17.23 38.26
N GLU A 245 3.90 -15.95 38.43
CA GLU A 245 5.16 -15.50 39.03
C GLU A 245 4.85 -14.84 40.37
N ASP A 246 5.40 -15.38 41.45
CA ASP A 246 5.18 -14.89 42.82
C ASP A 246 3.70 -14.78 43.25
N GLY A 247 2.82 -15.63 42.69
CA GLY A 247 1.38 -15.62 42.95
C GLY A 247 0.59 -14.64 42.07
N GLU A 248 1.25 -13.99 41.12
CA GLU A 248 0.66 -13.00 40.22
C GLU A 248 0.70 -13.48 38.77
N LEU A 249 -0.46 -13.51 38.12
CA LEU A 249 -0.57 -13.93 36.73
C LEU A 249 0.01 -12.87 35.78
N ARG A 250 1.01 -13.27 35.00
CA ARG A 250 1.61 -12.47 33.92
C ARG A 250 1.49 -13.17 32.58
N TYR A 251 1.42 -12.37 31.52
CA TYR A 251 1.39 -12.89 30.16
C TYR A 251 2.69 -12.56 29.43
N GLY A 252 3.26 -13.57 28.80
CA GLY A 252 4.40 -13.47 27.89
C GLY A 252 4.16 -14.24 26.60
N LEU A 253 5.23 -14.42 25.83
CA LEU A 253 5.21 -15.15 24.57
C LEU A 253 6.02 -16.44 24.72
N ALA A 254 5.46 -17.58 24.29
CA ALA A 254 6.14 -18.87 24.32
C ALA A 254 7.17 -18.97 23.18
N PHE A 255 8.43 -18.66 23.46
CA PHE A 255 9.57 -18.83 22.56
C PHE A 255 10.28 -20.15 22.82
N HIS A 256 11.13 -20.56 21.89
CA HIS A 256 12.01 -21.70 22.10
C HIS A 256 13.17 -21.29 23.01
N ARG A 257 13.60 -22.18 23.92
CA ARG A 257 14.88 -21.99 24.62
C ARG A 257 16.05 -22.28 23.69
N ASP A 258 17.14 -21.57 23.92
CA ASP A 258 18.36 -21.67 23.10
C ASP A 258 19.03 -23.06 23.24
N GLU A 259 19.15 -23.54 24.48
CA GLU A 259 19.78 -24.82 24.80
C GLU A 259 18.92 -26.03 24.42
N ASP A 260 17.59 -25.91 24.52
CA ASP A 260 16.62 -26.96 24.19
C ASP A 260 15.35 -26.36 23.57
N ARG A 261 15.25 -26.46 22.24
CA ARG A 261 14.11 -25.93 21.47
C ARG A 261 12.79 -26.64 21.74
N THR A 262 12.77 -27.75 22.46
CA THR A 262 11.50 -28.37 22.88
C THR A 262 10.87 -27.65 24.07
N GLN A 263 11.68 -26.93 24.85
CA GLN A 263 11.30 -26.23 26.06
C GLN A 263 10.83 -24.80 25.77
N VAL A 264 10.02 -24.29 26.70
CA VAL A 264 9.45 -22.94 26.62
C VAL A 264 10.36 -21.94 27.32
N ASP A 265 10.67 -20.85 26.61
CA ASP A 265 11.11 -19.59 27.20
C ASP A 265 9.93 -18.61 27.18
N VAL A 266 9.47 -18.16 28.35
CA VAL A 266 8.39 -17.16 28.45
C VAL A 266 9.02 -15.77 28.32
N VAL A 267 8.88 -15.18 27.15
CA VAL A 267 9.48 -13.88 26.82
C VAL A 267 8.50 -12.75 27.15
N SER A 268 8.91 -11.84 28.05
CA SER A 268 8.17 -10.62 28.38
C SER A 268 8.28 -9.56 27.28
N GLY A 269 7.43 -8.54 27.33
CA GLY A 269 7.48 -7.42 26.37
C GLY A 269 8.79 -6.64 26.47
N SER A 270 9.28 -6.40 27.68
CA SER A 270 10.59 -5.76 27.94
C SER A 270 11.77 -6.56 27.38
N ARG A 271 11.80 -7.88 27.57
CA ARG A 271 12.84 -8.78 26.99
C ARG A 271 12.79 -8.77 25.47
N LEU A 272 11.59 -8.81 24.89
CA LEU A 272 11.42 -8.72 23.44
C LEU A 272 11.83 -7.34 22.91
N ALA A 273 11.40 -6.25 23.55
CA ALA A 273 11.76 -4.89 23.16
C ALA A 273 13.28 -4.70 23.12
N ALA A 274 14.00 -5.21 24.12
CA ALA A 274 15.46 -5.18 24.16
C ALA A 274 16.10 -5.98 23.00
N ALA A 275 15.50 -7.10 22.59
CA ALA A 275 15.98 -7.86 21.44
C ALA A 275 15.68 -7.15 20.10
N LEU A 276 14.55 -6.46 19.98
CA LEU A 276 14.16 -5.75 18.76
C LEU A 276 14.89 -4.41 18.57
N ARG A 277 15.31 -3.78 19.68
CA ARG A 277 15.98 -2.47 19.68
C ARG A 277 17.48 -2.62 19.91
N CYS A 278 18.21 -2.96 18.86
CA CYS A 278 19.67 -3.17 18.89
C CYS A 278 20.42 -2.10 18.09
N HIS A 279 21.70 -1.89 18.40
CA HIS A 279 22.60 -1.09 17.55
C HIS A 279 23.02 -1.93 16.33
N PRO A 280 22.59 -1.57 15.10
CA PRO A 280 23.00 -2.30 13.91
C PRO A 280 24.51 -2.08 13.69
N ASN A 281 25.30 -3.14 13.65
CA ASN A 281 26.75 -3.08 13.44
C ASN A 281 27.51 -2.13 14.39
N ALA A 282 27.46 -2.38 15.70
CA ALA A 282 28.50 -2.16 16.73
C ALA A 282 29.40 -0.89 16.70
N VAL A 283 29.01 0.21 16.04
CA VAL A 283 29.71 1.50 16.20
C VAL A 283 29.07 2.20 17.38
N GLU A 284 29.79 2.24 18.50
CA GLU A 284 29.43 3.02 19.68
C GLU A 284 29.07 4.46 19.27
N GLY A 285 27.88 4.92 19.65
CA GLY A 285 27.35 6.25 19.30
C GLY A 285 26.36 6.30 18.14
N THR A 286 26.02 5.18 17.49
CA THR A 286 24.91 5.12 16.51
C THR A 286 23.55 4.99 17.20
N GLU A 287 22.48 5.57 16.64
CA GLU A 287 21.12 5.41 17.19
C GLU A 287 20.68 3.94 17.17
N LEU A 288 19.92 3.53 18.19
CA LEU A 288 19.31 2.19 18.24
C LEU A 288 18.42 1.98 17.02
N GLY A 289 18.62 0.89 16.28
CA GLY A 289 17.66 0.44 15.28
C GLY A 289 16.36 0.05 15.98
N SER A 290 15.21 0.52 15.49
CA SER A 290 13.89 0.19 16.03
C SER A 290 12.91 -0.06 14.89
N PRO A 291 12.12 -1.15 14.93
CA PRO A 291 11.08 -1.35 13.94
C PRO A 291 9.99 -0.29 14.07
N THR A 292 9.46 0.16 12.94
CA THR A 292 8.32 1.09 12.93
C THR A 292 7.04 0.40 13.35
N VAL A 293 6.90 -0.88 13.00
CA VAL A 293 5.69 -1.67 13.25
C VAL A 293 6.04 -3.02 13.86
N VAL A 294 5.37 -3.38 14.95
CA VAL A 294 5.37 -4.75 15.48
C VAL A 294 3.95 -5.29 15.49
N THR A 295 3.75 -6.44 14.85
CA THR A 295 2.48 -7.18 14.89
C THR A 295 2.68 -8.44 15.72
N VAL A 296 2.06 -8.48 16.89
CA VAL A 296 2.07 -9.63 17.81
C VAL A 296 0.80 -10.44 17.60
N ALA A 297 0.85 -11.40 16.68
CA ALA A 297 -0.23 -12.35 16.42
C ALA A 297 -0.21 -13.46 17.49
N SER A 298 -0.48 -13.08 18.73
CA SER A 298 -0.45 -13.95 19.90
C SER A 298 -1.58 -13.62 20.87
N CYS A 299 -2.23 -14.65 21.42
CA CYS A 299 -3.26 -14.51 22.44
C CYS A 299 -2.72 -13.73 23.65
N ASP A 300 -3.55 -12.91 24.29
CA ASP A 300 -3.23 -12.20 25.54
C ASP A 300 -1.99 -11.28 25.50
N SER A 301 -1.40 -11.02 24.34
CA SER A 301 -0.26 -10.09 24.19
C SER A 301 -0.60 -8.64 24.54
N GLY A 302 -1.88 -8.27 24.50
CA GLY A 302 -2.42 -7.01 25.00
C GLY A 302 -2.99 -7.08 26.43
N ASN A 303 -2.98 -8.25 27.05
CA ASN A 303 -3.52 -8.49 28.39
C ASN A 303 -2.48 -8.15 29.46
N VAL A 304 -2.82 -7.29 30.41
CA VAL A 304 -1.89 -6.88 31.48
C VAL A 304 -1.72 -7.99 32.52
N GLY A 305 -2.73 -8.86 32.70
CA GLY A 305 -2.73 -9.81 33.80
C GLY A 305 -2.90 -9.09 35.14
N SER A 306 -2.05 -9.41 36.11
CA SER A 306 -2.02 -8.71 37.40
C SER A 306 -1.44 -7.31 37.28
N VAL A 307 -2.05 -6.36 37.98
CA VAL A 307 -1.55 -4.97 38.13
C VAL A 307 -0.87 -4.72 39.47
N VAL A 308 -0.80 -5.76 40.32
CA VAL A 308 -0.11 -5.72 41.62
C VAL A 308 1.40 -5.83 41.41
N ALA A 309 1.81 -6.71 40.50
CA ALA A 309 3.20 -6.85 40.11
C ALA A 309 3.61 -5.75 39.12
N GLN A 310 4.86 -5.29 39.20
CA GLN A 310 5.37 -4.30 38.25
C GLN A 310 5.40 -4.88 36.83
N GLY A 311 4.81 -4.19 35.86
CA GLY A 311 4.80 -4.61 34.47
C GLY A 311 3.51 -4.19 33.76
N ALA A 312 3.49 -4.34 32.44
CA ALA A 312 2.31 -4.12 31.63
C ALA A 312 2.14 -5.29 30.64
N SER A 313 1.16 -5.19 29.73
CA SER A 313 1.06 -6.18 28.66
C SER A 313 2.25 -6.11 27.72
N VAL A 314 2.55 -7.21 27.02
CA VAL A 314 3.63 -7.26 26.01
C VAL A 314 3.53 -6.10 25.03
N ALA A 315 2.32 -5.79 24.56
CA ALA A 315 2.06 -4.69 23.64
C ALA A 315 2.38 -3.32 24.24
N HIS A 316 2.02 -3.10 25.51
CA HIS A 316 2.30 -1.86 26.22
C HIS A 316 3.80 -1.66 26.39
N GLU A 317 4.53 -2.68 26.86
CA GLU A 317 5.97 -2.60 27.09
C GLU A 317 6.75 -2.37 25.78
N LEU A 318 6.34 -3.02 24.69
CA LEU A 318 6.91 -2.77 23.36
C LEU A 318 6.72 -1.32 22.92
N HIS A 319 5.52 -0.77 23.12
CA HIS A 319 5.22 0.60 22.75
C HIS A 319 5.93 1.61 23.66
N GLU A 320 5.93 1.39 24.98
CA GLU A 320 6.65 2.21 25.97
C GLU A 320 8.16 2.24 25.67
N ALA A 321 8.71 1.13 25.17
CA ALA A 321 10.08 1.07 24.68
C ALA A 321 10.31 1.88 23.38
N GLY A 322 9.32 2.58 22.84
CA GLY A 322 9.49 3.48 21.69
C GLY A 322 9.21 2.83 20.33
N ILE A 323 8.50 1.70 20.29
CA ILE A 323 8.01 1.13 19.03
C ILE A 323 6.75 1.89 18.61
N PRO A 324 6.73 2.56 17.44
CA PRO A 324 5.66 3.51 17.10
C PRO A 324 4.28 2.89 16.95
N LEU A 325 4.18 1.74 16.30
CA LEU A 325 2.92 1.04 16.07
C LEU A 325 3.03 -0.41 16.54
N VAL A 326 2.24 -0.79 17.54
CA VAL A 326 2.16 -2.16 18.03
C VAL A 326 0.73 -2.66 17.92
N LEU A 327 0.53 -3.72 17.14
CA LEU A 327 -0.74 -4.44 17.06
C LEU A 327 -0.64 -5.73 17.86
N ALA A 328 -1.62 -5.97 18.72
CA ALA A 328 -1.63 -7.13 19.61
C ALA A 328 -3.06 -7.55 19.92
N SER A 329 -3.22 -8.59 20.74
CA SER A 329 -4.54 -9.08 21.13
C SER A 329 -4.73 -9.09 22.65
N GLN A 330 -5.76 -8.42 23.15
CA GLN A 330 -6.07 -8.37 24.58
C GLN A 330 -6.61 -9.67 25.14
N PHE A 331 -7.24 -10.50 24.31
CA PHE A 331 -7.74 -11.83 24.65
C PHE A 331 -7.52 -12.77 23.46
N PRO A 332 -7.83 -14.09 23.54
CA PRO A 332 -7.49 -15.05 22.49
C PRO A 332 -8.04 -14.68 21.12
N LEU A 333 -7.18 -14.81 20.09
CA LEU A 333 -7.56 -14.72 18.68
C LEU A 333 -7.78 -16.11 18.11
N SER A 334 -8.81 -16.26 17.28
CA SER A 334 -8.94 -17.48 16.49
C SER A 334 -7.81 -17.61 15.47
N VAL A 335 -7.49 -18.85 15.08
CA VAL A 335 -6.49 -19.12 14.02
C VAL A 335 -6.86 -18.38 12.73
N ARG A 336 -8.15 -18.40 12.35
CA ARG A 336 -8.66 -17.67 11.19
C ARG A 336 -8.49 -16.15 11.37
N GLY A 337 -8.85 -15.62 12.53
CA GLY A 337 -8.69 -14.20 12.86
C GLY A 337 -7.24 -13.73 12.80
N SER A 338 -6.30 -14.54 13.29
CA SER A 338 -4.86 -14.23 13.22
C SER A 338 -4.33 -14.15 11.77
N ALA A 339 -4.83 -15.01 10.88
CA ALA A 339 -4.47 -14.98 9.47
C ALA A 339 -5.06 -13.74 8.76
N ILE A 340 -6.31 -13.38 9.07
CA ILE A 340 -6.97 -12.16 8.57
C ILE A 340 -6.22 -10.91 9.07
N LEU A 341 -5.85 -10.87 10.35
CA LEU A 341 -5.02 -9.80 10.91
C LEU A 341 -3.75 -9.62 10.08
N ALA A 342 -2.99 -10.69 9.82
CA ALA A 342 -1.78 -10.60 9.00
C ALA A 342 -2.07 -10.12 7.58
N GLU A 343 -3.12 -10.64 6.93
CA GLU A 343 -3.52 -10.21 5.59
C GLU A 343 -3.85 -8.72 5.54
N VAL A 344 -4.72 -8.23 6.42
CA VAL A 344 -5.13 -6.82 6.42
C VAL A 344 -3.95 -5.91 6.76
N VAL A 345 -3.18 -6.25 7.79
CA VAL A 345 -2.01 -5.48 8.24
C VAL A 345 -1.01 -5.31 7.12
N TYR A 346 -0.49 -6.40 6.55
CA TYR A 346 0.54 -6.27 5.52
C TYR A 346 -0.01 -5.70 4.22
N ARG A 347 -1.24 -6.05 3.82
CA ARG A 347 -1.86 -5.45 2.62
C ARG A 347 -1.96 -3.93 2.73
N ARG A 348 -2.46 -3.40 3.85
CA ARG A 348 -2.63 -1.95 4.07
C ARG A 348 -1.28 -1.26 4.26
N LEU A 349 -0.48 -1.78 5.20
CA LEU A 349 0.81 -1.18 5.55
C LEU A 349 1.83 -1.25 4.45
N LEU A 350 1.77 -2.20 3.51
CA LEU A 350 2.66 -2.26 2.35
C LEU A 350 2.09 -1.53 1.13
N ARG A 351 0.77 -1.37 1.01
CA ARG A 351 0.18 -0.47 0.00
C ARG A 351 0.48 1.02 0.29
N GLY A 352 0.78 1.35 1.54
CA GLY A 352 1.09 2.72 1.97
C GLY A 352 -0.13 3.45 2.48
N ASP A 353 -1.10 2.71 3.02
CA ASP A 353 -2.27 3.29 3.65
C ASP A 353 -1.94 3.85 5.04
N ASP A 354 -2.82 4.73 5.53
CA ASP A 354 -2.71 5.28 6.87
C ASP A 354 -2.94 4.20 7.93
N PRO A 355 -2.08 4.07 8.96
CA PRO A 355 -2.27 3.08 10.03
C PRO A 355 -3.58 3.23 10.80
N ARG A 356 -4.17 4.42 10.82
CA ARG A 356 -5.48 4.65 11.45
C ARG A 356 -6.59 3.96 10.66
N LEU A 357 -6.51 3.96 9.32
CA LEU A 357 -7.44 3.21 8.47
C LEU A 357 -7.27 1.71 8.69
N LEU A 358 -6.03 1.22 8.80
CA LEU A 358 -5.76 -0.18 9.11
C LEU A 358 -6.50 -0.66 10.37
N VAL A 359 -6.42 0.10 11.46
CA VAL A 359 -7.06 -0.27 12.73
C VAL A 359 -8.58 -0.37 12.60
N HIS A 360 -9.19 0.53 11.83
CA HIS A 360 -10.61 0.45 11.51
C HIS A 360 -10.93 -0.77 10.63
N ASP A 361 -10.21 -0.92 9.52
CA ASP A 361 -10.46 -1.96 8.52
C ASP A 361 -10.27 -3.37 9.06
N VAL A 362 -9.29 -3.61 9.94
CA VAL A 362 -9.07 -4.94 10.51
C VAL A 362 -10.22 -5.36 11.43
N ARG A 363 -10.81 -4.43 12.18
CA ARG A 363 -11.96 -4.72 13.04
C ARG A 363 -13.21 -5.01 12.22
N GLN A 364 -13.46 -4.23 11.16
CA GLN A 364 -14.56 -4.46 10.23
C GLN A 364 -14.45 -5.84 9.56
N GLU A 365 -13.27 -6.15 9.02
CA GLU A 365 -13.02 -7.43 8.35
C GLU A 365 -13.18 -8.62 9.30
N LEU A 366 -12.63 -8.54 10.51
CA LEU A 366 -12.79 -9.60 11.52
C LEU A 366 -14.25 -9.77 11.95
N HIS A 367 -15.00 -8.67 12.09
CA HIS A 367 -16.41 -8.73 12.48
C HIS A 367 -17.26 -9.44 11.41
N VAL A 368 -17.02 -9.13 10.13
CA VAL A 368 -17.74 -9.74 9.00
C VAL A 368 -17.31 -11.19 8.77
N THR A 369 -16.02 -11.47 8.81
CA THR A 369 -15.46 -12.76 8.37
C THR A 369 -15.39 -13.79 9.50
N CYS A 370 -15.43 -13.36 10.76
CA CYS A 370 -15.41 -14.21 11.97
C CYS A 370 -16.58 -13.91 12.93
N PRO A 371 -17.85 -13.98 12.48
CA PRO A 371 -19.02 -13.54 13.26
C PRO A 371 -19.29 -14.36 14.53
N ASP A 372 -18.79 -15.60 14.59
CA ASP A 372 -18.94 -16.49 15.75
C ASP A 372 -17.98 -16.16 16.89
N THR A 373 -17.04 -15.24 16.64
CA THR A 373 -15.99 -14.83 17.57
C THR A 373 -16.04 -13.33 17.81
N HIS A 374 -15.37 -12.88 18.85
CA HIS A 374 -15.16 -11.47 19.17
C HIS A 374 -13.71 -11.06 18.87
N ASP A 375 -13.08 -11.72 17.89
CA ASP A 375 -11.71 -11.44 17.41
C ASP A 375 -11.51 -9.94 17.07
N TRP A 376 -12.52 -9.30 16.48
CA TRP A 376 -12.49 -7.87 16.13
C TRP A 376 -12.22 -6.98 17.35
N ALA A 377 -12.76 -7.34 18.51
CA ALA A 377 -12.61 -6.58 19.74
C ALA A 377 -11.31 -6.92 20.48
N ALA A 378 -10.69 -8.06 20.15
CA ALA A 378 -9.44 -8.49 20.75
C ALA A 378 -8.29 -7.59 20.32
N ILE A 379 -8.35 -7.06 19.09
CA ILE A 379 -7.29 -6.28 18.50
C ILE A 379 -7.12 -4.94 19.22
N VAL A 380 -5.97 -4.80 19.89
CA VAL A 380 -5.51 -3.53 20.46
C VAL A 380 -4.39 -2.97 19.57
N ALA A 381 -4.40 -1.64 19.41
CA ALA A 381 -3.42 -0.93 18.62
C ALA A 381 -2.81 0.18 19.46
N TYR A 382 -1.54 0.04 19.82
CA TYR A 382 -0.77 1.13 20.40
C TYR A 382 -0.12 1.94 19.29
N ALA A 383 -0.28 3.27 19.30
CA ALA A 383 0.22 4.14 18.26
C ALA A 383 0.73 5.49 18.79
N ALA A 384 1.95 5.85 18.41
CA ALA A 384 2.52 7.19 18.56
C ALA A 384 2.94 7.68 17.17
N LEU A 385 2.02 8.36 16.48
CA LEU A 385 2.19 8.78 15.09
C LEU A 385 2.72 10.22 15.01
N PRO A 386 3.67 10.53 14.10
CA PRO A 386 4.23 11.86 13.98
C PRO A 386 3.18 12.86 13.45
N PRO A 387 3.28 14.16 13.76
CA PRO A 387 2.34 15.18 13.29
C PRO A 387 2.20 15.26 11.77
N ASP A 388 3.25 14.92 11.02
CA ASP A 388 3.30 14.94 9.56
C ASP A 388 2.94 13.59 8.90
N ILE A 389 2.38 12.63 9.67
CA ILE A 389 2.06 11.28 9.18
C ILE A 389 1.23 11.30 7.89
N GLU A 390 0.33 12.26 7.72
CA GLU A 390 -0.52 12.38 6.53
C GLU A 390 0.29 12.66 5.27
N ALA A 391 1.29 13.54 5.36
CA ALA A 391 2.23 13.80 4.28
C ALA A 391 3.10 12.58 3.98
N GLN A 392 3.61 11.91 5.02
CA GLN A 392 4.44 10.71 4.87
C GLN A 392 3.65 9.56 4.20
N VAL A 393 2.42 9.31 4.62
CA VAL A 393 1.53 8.27 4.06
C VAL A 393 1.15 8.61 2.62
N LYS A 394 0.82 9.87 2.30
CA LYS A 394 0.54 10.31 0.93
C LYS A 394 1.73 10.04 0.01
N GLN A 395 2.94 10.41 0.45
CA GLN A 395 4.17 10.17 -0.29
C GLN A 395 4.48 8.67 -0.45
N ALA A 396 4.28 7.86 0.60
CA ALA A 396 4.48 6.42 0.57
C ALA A 396 3.50 5.76 -0.40
N ARG A 397 2.20 6.08 -0.32
CA ARG A 397 1.16 5.55 -1.21
C ARG A 397 1.48 5.82 -2.68
N PHE A 398 1.89 7.05 -3.01
CA PHE A 398 2.31 7.40 -4.36
C PHE A 398 3.51 6.55 -4.83
N GLN A 399 4.56 6.45 -4.02
CA GLN A 399 5.77 5.68 -4.36
C GLN A 399 5.47 4.19 -4.55
N ARG A 400 4.62 3.61 -3.71
CA ARG A 400 4.28 2.19 -3.73
C ARG A 400 3.35 1.82 -4.87
N ALA A 401 2.38 2.69 -5.17
CA ALA A 401 1.52 2.50 -6.33
C ALA A 401 2.32 2.64 -7.65
N ARG A 402 3.25 3.60 -7.74
CA ARG A 402 4.21 3.68 -8.85
C ARG A 402 5.02 2.38 -8.97
N ARG A 403 5.59 1.92 -7.87
CA ARG A 403 6.40 0.70 -7.85
C ARG A 403 5.59 -0.53 -8.27
N ALA A 404 4.31 -0.63 -7.88
CA ALA A 404 3.44 -1.71 -8.32
C ALA A 404 3.29 -1.74 -9.86
N VAL A 405 3.09 -0.58 -10.49
CA VAL A 405 3.07 -0.45 -11.95
C VAL A 405 4.42 -0.89 -12.55
N ASP A 406 5.53 -0.38 -12.02
CA ASP A 406 6.88 -0.71 -12.53
C ASP A 406 7.16 -2.23 -12.45
N THR A 407 6.78 -2.88 -11.34
CA THR A 407 7.00 -4.32 -11.13
C THR A 407 6.10 -5.18 -12.02
N VAL A 408 4.81 -4.86 -12.14
CA VAL A 408 3.91 -5.59 -13.06
C VAL A 408 4.41 -5.44 -14.49
N MET A 409 4.87 -4.25 -14.85
CA MET A 409 5.43 -4.00 -16.17
C MET A 409 6.72 -4.77 -16.43
N ALA A 410 7.60 -4.89 -15.43
CA ALA A 410 8.81 -5.71 -15.53
C ALA A 410 8.49 -7.22 -15.64
N ARG A 411 7.42 -7.70 -14.99
CA ARG A 411 6.91 -9.08 -15.17
C ARG A 411 6.44 -9.31 -16.59
N LEU A 412 5.64 -8.38 -17.12
CA LEU A 412 5.14 -8.41 -18.49
C LEU A 412 6.29 -8.39 -19.52
N ASP A 413 7.33 -7.58 -19.29
CA ASP A 413 8.53 -7.53 -20.14
C ASP A 413 9.36 -8.84 -20.09
N ARG A 414 9.08 -9.76 -19.14
CA ARG A 414 9.71 -11.10 -19.08
C ARG A 414 8.80 -12.21 -19.61
N ALA A 415 7.49 -11.97 -19.66
CA ALA A 415 6.54 -12.95 -20.17
C ALA A 415 6.62 -12.99 -21.70
N GLN A 416 6.81 -14.18 -22.29
CA GLN A 416 6.75 -14.34 -23.76
C GLN A 416 5.36 -14.01 -24.32
N ARG A 417 4.29 -14.32 -23.57
CA ARG A 417 2.92 -13.91 -23.83
C ARG A 417 2.20 -13.67 -22.51
N PRO A 418 1.69 -12.47 -22.24
CA PRO A 418 0.94 -12.20 -21.02
C PRO A 418 -0.47 -12.78 -21.07
N SER A 419 -0.96 -13.17 -19.90
CA SER A 419 -2.31 -13.70 -19.71
C SER A 419 -3.35 -12.59 -19.52
N GLU A 420 -4.64 -12.91 -19.60
CA GLU A 420 -5.71 -11.96 -19.25
C GLU A 420 -5.61 -11.51 -17.78
N GLU A 421 -5.13 -12.38 -16.88
CA GLU A 421 -4.91 -12.06 -15.47
C GLU A 421 -3.80 -11.01 -15.30
N ASP A 422 -2.73 -11.08 -16.10
CA ASP A 422 -1.66 -10.08 -16.07
C ASP A 422 -2.16 -8.70 -16.52
N LEU A 423 -3.06 -8.67 -17.51
CA LEU A 423 -3.68 -7.44 -18.00
C LEU A 423 -4.63 -6.84 -16.97
N HIS A 424 -5.48 -7.66 -16.35
CA HIS A 424 -6.34 -7.22 -15.27
C HIS A 424 -5.54 -6.69 -14.08
N THR A 425 -4.43 -7.36 -13.75
CA THR A 425 -3.49 -6.91 -12.71
C THR A 425 -2.88 -5.57 -13.07
N LEU A 426 -2.44 -5.38 -14.32
CA LEU A 426 -1.90 -4.10 -14.80
C LEU A 426 -2.93 -2.98 -14.68
N GLU A 427 -4.17 -3.21 -15.11
CA GLU A 427 -5.25 -2.21 -15.00
C GLU A 427 -5.55 -1.86 -13.54
N ALA A 428 -5.63 -2.85 -12.65
CA ALA A 428 -5.88 -2.64 -11.24
C ALA A 428 -4.77 -1.80 -10.57
N VAL A 429 -3.49 -2.09 -10.85
CA VAL A 429 -2.38 -1.29 -10.28
C VAL A 429 -2.31 0.11 -10.89
N MET A 430 -2.69 0.28 -12.16
CA MET A 430 -2.75 1.60 -12.80
C MET A 430 -3.87 2.47 -12.24
N HIS A 431 -5.06 1.91 -12.05
CA HIS A 431 -6.16 2.62 -11.39
C HIS A 431 -5.78 3.01 -9.95
N SER A 432 -5.13 2.10 -9.21
CA SER A 432 -4.62 2.41 -7.88
C SER A 432 -3.54 3.49 -7.89
N PHE A 433 -2.71 3.56 -8.93
CA PHE A 433 -1.69 4.60 -9.08
C PHE A 433 -2.28 5.95 -9.44
N GLU A 434 -3.26 6.00 -10.35
CA GLU A 434 -3.99 7.22 -10.68
C GLU A 434 -4.68 7.81 -9.43
N ALA A 435 -5.35 6.99 -8.63
CA ALA A 435 -5.96 7.41 -7.38
C ALA A 435 -4.96 7.84 -6.29
N ALA A 436 -3.66 7.56 -6.47
CA ALA A 436 -2.59 7.95 -5.56
C ALA A 436 -1.80 9.18 -6.06
N VAL A 437 -2.10 9.71 -7.25
CA VAL A 437 -1.46 10.92 -7.76
C VAL A 437 -1.86 12.11 -6.88
N PRO A 438 -0.91 12.87 -6.32
CA PRO A 438 -1.20 14.03 -5.47
C PRO A 438 -2.02 15.10 -6.21
N ASP A 439 -3.04 15.67 -5.55
CA ASP A 439 -3.92 16.67 -6.17
C ASP A 439 -3.22 18.02 -6.44
N GLU A 440 -2.46 18.62 -5.50
CA GLU A 440 -2.17 20.07 -5.59
C GLU A 440 -0.70 20.54 -5.44
N ASP A 441 0.22 19.84 -4.76
CA ASP A 441 1.47 20.51 -4.30
C ASP A 441 2.76 20.23 -5.11
N THR A 442 2.72 19.37 -6.13
CA THR A 442 3.96 18.98 -6.86
C THR A 442 3.76 18.76 -8.38
N PRO A 443 3.68 19.84 -9.19
CA PRO A 443 3.49 19.75 -10.64
C PRO A 443 4.48 18.80 -11.33
N ALA A 444 5.75 18.80 -10.93
CA ALA A 444 6.78 17.91 -11.47
C ALA A 444 6.53 16.42 -11.18
N GLN A 445 6.00 16.06 -10.00
CA GLN A 445 5.66 14.68 -9.68
C GLN A 445 4.42 14.22 -10.47
N ARG A 446 3.44 15.10 -10.67
CA ARG A 446 2.25 14.80 -11.48
C ARG A 446 2.58 14.57 -12.95
N VAL A 447 3.46 15.40 -13.52
CA VAL A 447 3.95 15.24 -14.90
C VAL A 447 4.61 13.89 -15.08
N LYS A 448 5.50 13.50 -14.15
CA LYS A 448 6.13 12.17 -14.14
C LYS A 448 5.11 11.04 -13.99
N ALA A 449 4.10 11.23 -13.13
CA ALA A 449 3.04 10.24 -12.91
C ALA A 449 2.19 10.02 -14.17
N TYR A 450 1.75 11.10 -14.83
CA TYR A 450 1.01 11.01 -16.08
C TYR A 450 1.86 10.42 -17.21
N GLY A 451 3.16 10.76 -17.29
CA GLY A 451 4.07 10.10 -18.22
C GLY A 451 4.17 8.58 -18.01
N LEU A 452 4.21 8.13 -16.75
CA LEU A 452 4.23 6.71 -16.41
C LEU A 452 2.90 6.02 -16.74
N LEU A 453 1.77 6.61 -16.36
CA LEU A 453 0.43 6.11 -16.69
C LEU A 453 0.25 5.96 -18.19
N ALA A 454 0.65 6.98 -18.95
CA ALA A 454 0.58 6.96 -20.41
C ALA A 454 1.47 5.86 -21.01
N SER A 455 2.70 5.71 -20.51
CA SER A 455 3.62 4.66 -20.96
C SER A 455 3.08 3.25 -20.65
N ALA A 456 2.49 3.05 -19.47
CA ALA A 456 1.86 1.79 -19.11
C ALA A 456 0.62 1.50 -19.97
N LYS A 457 -0.24 2.49 -20.25
CA LYS A 457 -1.40 2.34 -21.14
C LYS A 457 -0.99 1.99 -22.58
N LYS A 458 0.07 2.60 -23.13
CA LYS A 458 0.64 2.22 -24.44
C LYS A 458 1.07 0.75 -24.48
N ARG A 459 1.62 0.24 -23.39
CA ARG A 459 2.05 -1.16 -23.29
C ARG A 459 0.84 -2.08 -23.17
N ALA A 460 -0.13 -1.77 -22.30
CA ALA A 460 -1.38 -2.51 -22.21
C ALA A 460 -2.08 -2.62 -23.58
N ALA A 461 -2.12 -1.52 -24.35
CA ALA A 461 -2.70 -1.51 -25.68
C ALA A 461 -2.05 -2.50 -26.65
N LEU A 462 -0.71 -2.59 -26.68
CA LEU A 462 0.00 -3.55 -27.51
C LEU A 462 -0.32 -5.00 -27.12
N LEU A 463 -0.50 -5.25 -25.84
CA LEU A 463 -0.84 -6.58 -25.33
C LEU A 463 -2.29 -6.97 -25.63
N TYR A 464 -3.22 -6.01 -25.62
CA TYR A 464 -4.59 -6.25 -26.06
C TYR A 464 -4.65 -6.61 -27.55
N HIS A 465 -3.94 -5.87 -28.40
CA HIS A 465 -3.97 -6.10 -29.83
C HIS A 465 -2.65 -5.70 -30.50
N GLY A 466 -1.94 -6.69 -31.04
CA GLY A 466 -0.67 -6.50 -31.76
C GLY A 466 -0.81 -6.08 -33.23
N GLY A 467 -2.03 -5.92 -33.74
CA GLY A 467 -2.30 -5.35 -35.07
C GLY A 467 -2.53 -3.83 -35.03
N PRO A 468 -2.56 -3.15 -36.19
CA PRO A 468 -2.96 -1.75 -36.26
C PRO A 468 -4.34 -1.52 -35.62
N VAL A 469 -4.44 -0.45 -34.83
CA VAL A 469 -5.72 -0.01 -34.23
C VAL A 469 -6.57 0.81 -35.20
N TRP A 470 -6.03 1.06 -36.39
CA TRP A 470 -6.67 1.74 -37.51
C TRP A 470 -6.55 0.90 -38.80
N PRO A 471 -7.57 0.86 -39.68
CA PRO A 471 -8.92 1.39 -39.48
C PRO A 471 -9.72 0.56 -38.47
N LEU A 472 -10.50 1.24 -37.63
CA LEU A 472 -11.62 0.58 -36.97
C LEU A 472 -12.60 0.22 -38.08
N ILE A 473 -12.57 -1.07 -38.46
CA ILE A 473 -13.48 -1.72 -39.40
C ILE A 473 -13.30 -1.30 -40.87
N THR A 474 -12.71 -2.20 -41.66
CA THR A 474 -13.18 -2.46 -43.02
C THR A 474 -14.27 -3.53 -42.96
N GLY A 475 -15.53 -3.16 -43.25
CA GLY A 475 -16.68 -4.07 -43.31
C GLY A 475 -17.60 -4.07 -42.08
N GLY A 476 -18.66 -3.25 -42.09
CA GLY A 476 -19.88 -3.40 -41.24
C GLY A 476 -19.79 -3.12 -39.73
N GLY A 477 -18.69 -3.42 -39.04
CA GLY A 477 -18.55 -3.26 -37.59
C GLY A 477 -18.41 -1.82 -37.04
N ALA A 478 -18.32 -0.77 -37.87
CA ALA A 478 -18.33 0.63 -37.43
C ALA A 478 -19.63 0.99 -36.69
N SER A 479 -20.75 0.36 -37.11
CA SER A 479 -22.04 0.47 -36.43
C SER A 479 -22.02 -0.22 -35.05
N MET A 480 -21.35 -1.37 -34.91
CA MET A 480 -21.25 -2.11 -33.64
C MET A 480 -20.35 -1.39 -32.62
N ALA A 481 -19.22 -0.81 -33.06
CA ALA A 481 -18.34 -0.01 -32.21
C ALA A 481 -19.01 1.27 -31.69
N MET A 482 -19.87 1.89 -32.50
CA MET A 482 -20.67 3.05 -32.12
C MET A 482 -21.74 2.69 -31.08
N VAL A 483 -22.41 1.53 -31.25
CA VAL A 483 -23.38 0.98 -30.29
C VAL A 483 -22.72 0.60 -28.97
N MET A 484 -21.52 0.01 -28.97
CA MET A 484 -20.80 -0.34 -27.74
C MET A 484 -20.28 0.88 -26.96
N ARG A 485 -19.98 2.00 -27.62
CA ARG A 485 -19.57 3.27 -26.98
C ARG A 485 -20.72 4.00 -26.26
N ALA A 486 -21.97 3.69 -26.56
CA ALA A 486 -23.14 4.38 -26.01
C ALA A 486 -23.66 3.79 -24.68
N LEU A 487 -23.07 2.69 -24.18
CA LEU A 487 -23.48 2.09 -22.91
C LEU A 487 -22.86 2.82 -21.70
N PRO A 488 -23.64 3.19 -20.68
CA PRO A 488 -23.10 3.84 -19.49
C PRO A 488 -22.27 2.84 -18.67
N GLY A 489 -21.00 3.17 -18.42
CA GLY A 489 -20.13 2.45 -17.48
C GLY A 489 -18.94 1.68 -18.08
N GLY A 490 -18.78 1.62 -19.42
CA GLY A 490 -17.60 0.98 -20.04
C GLY A 490 -17.43 -0.52 -19.74
N SER A 491 -18.36 -1.15 -19.02
CA SER A 491 -18.38 -2.59 -18.76
C SER A 491 -18.97 -3.34 -19.95
N LEU A 492 -18.25 -4.37 -20.39
CA LEU A 492 -18.70 -5.32 -21.42
C LEU A 492 -20.02 -5.98 -20.97
N PRO A 493 -20.98 -6.24 -21.89
CA PRO A 493 -22.13 -7.06 -21.57
C PRO A 493 -21.67 -8.47 -21.15
N PRO A 494 -22.37 -9.13 -20.20
CA PRO A 494 -22.06 -10.50 -19.80
C PRO A 494 -22.14 -11.44 -21.02
N PRO A 495 -21.35 -12.53 -21.04
CA PRO A 495 -21.45 -13.51 -22.11
C PRO A 495 -22.90 -14.02 -22.23
N PRO A 496 -23.40 -14.29 -23.45
CA PRO A 496 -24.73 -14.85 -23.62
C PRO A 496 -24.81 -16.20 -22.91
N ALA A 497 -25.99 -16.52 -22.38
CA ALA A 497 -26.26 -17.78 -21.69
C ALA A 497 -25.84 -18.99 -22.56
N PRO A 498 -25.34 -20.08 -21.95
CA PRO A 498 -24.87 -21.24 -22.69
C PRO A 498 -26.04 -21.86 -23.47
N GLY A 499 -25.99 -21.79 -24.80
CA GLY A 499 -27.04 -22.31 -25.70
C GLY A 499 -27.23 -21.54 -27.02
N GLY A 500 -26.57 -20.40 -27.24
CA GLY A 500 -26.59 -19.69 -28.52
C GLY A 500 -25.67 -20.30 -29.59
N PRO A 501 -25.93 -20.08 -30.91
CA PRO A 501 -25.15 -20.67 -31.99
C PRO A 501 -23.67 -20.26 -31.92
N ALA A 502 -22.78 -21.25 -31.91
CA ALA A 502 -21.33 -21.14 -31.71
C ALA A 502 -20.56 -20.34 -32.79
N SER A 503 -21.22 -19.79 -33.81
CA SER A 503 -20.59 -19.04 -34.90
C SER A 503 -20.32 -17.57 -34.60
N VAL A 504 -20.93 -16.98 -33.56
CA VAL A 504 -20.81 -15.54 -33.25
C VAL A 504 -19.68 -15.23 -32.25
N GLU A 505 -19.22 -16.21 -31.47
CA GLU A 505 -18.14 -16.00 -30.48
C GLU A 505 -16.74 -15.79 -31.10
N GLY A 506 -16.51 -16.29 -32.32
CA GLY A 506 -15.23 -16.18 -33.02
C GLY A 506 -14.89 -14.76 -33.49
N ASP A 507 -15.88 -14.02 -34.00
CA ASP A 507 -15.68 -12.67 -34.59
C ASP A 507 -15.66 -11.54 -33.55
N VAL A 508 -16.22 -11.77 -32.36
CA VAL A 508 -16.36 -10.71 -31.34
C VAL A 508 -15.07 -10.53 -30.51
N ARG A 509 -14.28 -11.59 -30.29
CA ARG A 509 -13.05 -11.50 -29.49
C ARG A 509 -11.97 -10.60 -30.12
N PRO A 510 -11.65 -10.70 -31.42
CA PRO A 510 -10.68 -9.80 -32.06
C PRO A 510 -11.12 -8.33 -32.03
N LEU A 511 -12.42 -8.08 -32.23
CA LEU A 511 -12.98 -6.72 -32.17
C LEU A 511 -12.90 -6.13 -30.76
N ARG A 512 -13.24 -6.91 -29.72
CA ARG A 512 -13.10 -6.47 -28.32
C ARG A 512 -11.65 -6.14 -27.96
N ALA A 513 -10.71 -6.98 -28.38
CA ALA A 513 -9.29 -6.77 -28.19
C ALA A 513 -8.80 -5.49 -28.88
N GLN A 514 -9.23 -5.24 -30.12
CA GLN A 514 -8.90 -4.01 -30.87
C GLN A 514 -9.51 -2.77 -30.20
N LEU A 515 -10.75 -2.83 -29.71
CA LEU A 515 -11.40 -1.74 -28.97
C LEU A 515 -10.69 -1.44 -27.65
N ALA A 516 -10.33 -2.46 -26.87
CA ALA A 516 -9.58 -2.28 -25.62
C ALA A 516 -8.21 -1.65 -25.87
N SER A 517 -7.51 -2.09 -26.93
CA SER A 517 -6.25 -1.50 -27.37
C SER A 517 -6.40 -0.02 -27.71
N ARG A 518 -7.41 0.34 -28.51
CA ARG A 518 -7.69 1.73 -28.85
C ARG A 518 -8.03 2.58 -27.61
N THR A 519 -8.90 2.10 -26.73
CA THR A 519 -9.27 2.82 -25.49
C THR A 519 -8.04 3.12 -24.64
N ALA A 520 -7.16 2.14 -24.46
CA ALA A 520 -5.91 2.35 -23.73
C ALA A 520 -5.00 3.39 -24.41
N LEU A 521 -4.92 3.43 -25.74
CA LEU A 521 -4.17 4.48 -26.45
C LEU A 521 -4.82 5.86 -26.33
N GLU A 522 -6.15 5.96 -26.34
CA GLU A 522 -6.90 7.19 -26.14
C GLU A 522 -6.65 7.75 -24.71
N GLU A 523 -6.65 6.88 -23.70
CA GLU A 523 -6.29 7.24 -22.32
C GLU A 523 -4.83 7.68 -22.21
N ALA A 524 -3.90 6.95 -22.83
CA ALA A 524 -2.49 7.33 -22.88
C ALA A 524 -2.31 8.73 -23.47
N ARG A 525 -3.03 9.03 -24.55
CA ARG A 525 -3.03 10.34 -25.21
C ARG A 525 -3.55 11.43 -24.27
N SER A 526 -4.63 11.16 -23.52
CA SER A 526 -5.17 12.08 -22.51
C SER A 526 -4.15 12.40 -21.42
N TYR A 527 -3.44 11.39 -20.88
CA TYR A 527 -2.41 11.61 -19.86
C TYR A 527 -1.23 12.44 -20.38
N TYR A 528 -0.75 12.19 -21.61
CA TYR A 528 0.30 13.01 -22.21
C TYR A 528 -0.13 14.48 -22.38
N MET A 529 -1.39 14.72 -22.79
CA MET A 529 -1.94 16.09 -22.86
C MET A 529 -2.05 16.74 -21.47
N ARG A 530 -2.45 15.99 -20.44
CA ARG A 530 -2.48 16.49 -19.05
C ARG A 530 -1.08 16.84 -18.55
N ALA A 531 -0.06 16.05 -18.89
CA ALA A 531 1.34 16.32 -18.56
C ALA A 531 1.84 17.60 -19.26
N PHE A 532 1.56 17.74 -20.56
CA PHE A 532 1.95 18.91 -21.35
C PHE A 532 1.34 20.20 -20.79
N ARG A 533 0.04 20.21 -20.49
CA ARG A 533 -0.67 21.38 -19.95
C ARG A 533 -0.14 21.87 -18.60
N MET A 534 0.60 21.05 -17.86
CA MET A 534 1.17 21.44 -16.56
C MET A 534 2.53 22.10 -16.64
N THR A 535 3.34 21.77 -17.65
CA THR A 535 4.71 22.29 -17.76
C THR A 535 4.88 23.24 -18.93
N GLY A 536 4.17 23.01 -20.04
CA GLY A 536 4.28 23.77 -21.28
C GLY A 536 5.63 23.63 -22.01
N ASN A 537 6.70 23.26 -21.29
CA ASN A 537 8.09 23.41 -21.73
C ASN A 537 8.83 22.07 -21.91
N GLU A 538 8.18 20.94 -21.66
CA GLU A 538 8.78 19.60 -21.80
C GLU A 538 8.31 18.95 -23.12
N PRO A 539 9.16 18.90 -24.17
CA PRO A 539 8.73 18.58 -25.54
C PRO A 539 8.21 17.15 -25.68
N TRP A 540 8.72 16.20 -24.88
CA TRP A 540 8.33 14.78 -24.98
C TRP A 540 6.83 14.56 -24.80
N SER A 541 6.15 15.35 -23.96
CA SER A 541 4.75 15.13 -23.63
C SER A 541 3.82 15.44 -24.82
N ILE A 542 4.09 16.53 -25.55
CA ILE A 542 3.32 16.88 -26.77
C ILE A 542 3.71 16.00 -27.96
N VAL A 543 4.98 15.61 -28.09
CA VAL A 543 5.42 14.67 -29.14
C VAL A 543 4.72 13.32 -28.99
N GLN A 544 4.62 12.80 -27.76
CA GLN A 544 3.91 11.55 -27.51
C GLN A 544 2.39 11.66 -27.74
N TRP A 545 1.80 12.83 -27.49
CA TRP A 545 0.42 13.10 -27.89
C TRP A 545 0.25 13.05 -29.41
N LEU A 546 1.14 13.69 -30.18
CA LEU A 546 1.15 13.67 -31.65
C LEU A 546 1.32 12.23 -32.17
N ALA A 547 2.25 11.48 -31.58
CA ALA A 547 2.49 10.09 -31.91
C ALA A 547 1.22 9.23 -31.81
N LEU A 548 0.48 9.39 -30.71
CA LEU A 548 -0.77 8.67 -30.49
C LEU A 548 -1.89 9.15 -31.40
N THR A 549 -1.99 10.45 -31.68
CA THR A 549 -2.96 10.97 -32.65
C THR A 549 -2.71 10.37 -34.05
N ALA A 550 -1.45 10.31 -34.49
CA ALA A 550 -1.10 9.69 -35.77
C ALA A 550 -1.34 8.17 -35.83
N ALA A 551 -1.40 7.51 -34.66
CA ALA A 551 -1.70 6.07 -34.57
C ALA A 551 -3.21 5.78 -34.52
N ILE A 552 -4.01 6.66 -33.91
CA ILE A 552 -5.42 6.43 -33.57
C ILE A 552 -6.36 7.03 -34.62
N ASP A 553 -6.05 8.21 -35.16
CA ASP A 553 -6.98 8.99 -35.98
C ASP A 553 -6.59 8.98 -37.47
N PRO A 554 -7.58 8.83 -38.38
CA PRO A 554 -7.36 9.09 -39.79
C PRO A 554 -7.13 10.59 -39.97
N LEU A 555 -5.87 10.99 -40.19
CA LEU A 555 -5.51 12.36 -40.56
C LEU A 555 -5.92 12.63 -42.02
N GLU A 556 -7.22 12.51 -42.32
CA GLU A 556 -7.77 12.51 -43.69
C GLU A 556 -8.53 13.81 -44.03
N ASP A 557 -9.08 14.52 -43.05
CA ASP A 557 -9.73 15.83 -43.26
C ASP A 557 -8.77 17.01 -43.03
N THR A 558 -9.01 18.12 -43.74
CA THR A 558 -8.14 19.30 -43.73
C THR A 558 -7.96 19.91 -42.35
N HIS A 559 -9.03 19.95 -41.54
CA HIS A 559 -8.99 20.59 -40.22
C HIS A 559 -8.17 19.77 -39.22
N THR A 560 -8.28 18.44 -39.22
CA THR A 560 -7.44 17.59 -38.36
C THR A 560 -5.98 17.61 -38.80
N GLN A 561 -5.69 17.69 -40.10
CA GLN A 561 -4.33 17.85 -40.62
C GLN A 561 -3.69 19.20 -40.24
N GLU A 562 -4.43 20.30 -40.34
CA GLU A 562 -3.96 21.63 -39.93
C GLU A 562 -3.67 21.68 -38.42
N SER A 563 -4.62 21.21 -37.60
CA SER A 563 -4.45 21.15 -36.13
C SER A 563 -3.27 20.27 -35.70
N PHE A 564 -3.03 19.17 -36.42
CA PHE A 564 -1.86 18.33 -36.21
C PHE A 564 -0.56 19.06 -36.57
N ALA A 565 -0.53 19.76 -37.71
CA ALA A 565 0.63 20.52 -38.19
C ALA A 565 1.00 21.68 -37.26
N ASP A 566 0.02 22.40 -36.73
CA ASP A 566 0.24 23.48 -35.77
C ASP A 566 0.88 22.97 -34.48
N ARG A 567 0.35 21.87 -33.94
CA ARG A 567 0.89 21.24 -32.73
C ARG A 567 2.27 20.64 -32.96
N TRP A 568 2.51 20.08 -34.14
CA TRP A 568 3.84 19.61 -34.55
C TRP A 568 4.84 20.78 -34.58
N THR A 569 4.44 21.92 -35.15
CA THR A 569 5.29 23.12 -35.22
C THR A 569 5.61 23.65 -33.83
N ALA A 570 4.62 23.73 -32.95
CA ALA A 570 4.83 24.10 -31.55
C ALA A 570 5.78 23.14 -30.83
N ALA A 571 5.59 21.83 -30.98
CA ALA A 571 6.46 20.81 -30.38
C ALA A 571 7.91 20.92 -30.87
N ARG A 572 8.12 21.20 -32.16
CA ARG A 572 9.44 21.42 -32.73
C ARG A 572 10.12 22.64 -32.12
N VAL A 573 9.43 23.78 -32.04
CA VAL A 573 9.99 25.02 -31.46
C VAL A 573 10.40 24.80 -30.01
N ILE A 574 9.53 24.17 -29.20
CA ILE A 574 9.85 23.84 -27.80
C ILE A 574 11.09 22.95 -27.71
N ALA A 575 11.20 21.93 -28.56
CA ALA A 575 12.34 21.03 -28.56
C ALA A 575 13.64 21.73 -29.02
N GLU A 576 13.58 22.61 -30.02
CA GLU A 576 14.72 23.42 -30.47
C GLU A 576 15.20 24.38 -29.38
N ASP A 577 14.28 25.06 -28.70
CA ASP A 577 14.64 25.94 -27.58
C ASP A 577 15.27 25.15 -26.41
N THR A 578 14.81 23.90 -26.19
CA THR A 578 15.36 23.00 -25.17
C THR A 578 16.81 22.60 -25.46
N LEU A 579 17.25 22.59 -26.73
CA LEU A 579 18.65 22.31 -27.09
C LEU A 579 19.63 23.38 -26.58
N ALA A 580 19.15 24.61 -26.34
CA ALA A 580 19.98 25.69 -25.81
C ALA A 580 20.13 25.64 -24.28
N LEU A 581 19.43 24.73 -23.59
CA LEU A 581 19.51 24.62 -22.14
C LEU A 581 20.82 23.95 -21.70
N PRO A 582 21.36 24.33 -20.53
CA PRO A 582 22.64 23.80 -20.04
C PRO A 582 22.52 22.35 -19.52
N ALA A 583 21.32 21.83 -19.31
CA ALA A 583 21.10 20.51 -18.74
C ALA A 583 21.19 19.41 -19.80
N VAL A 584 22.28 18.64 -19.79
CA VAL A 584 22.55 17.55 -20.76
C VAL A 584 21.37 16.57 -20.91
N GLN A 585 20.70 16.21 -19.82
CA GLN A 585 19.51 15.35 -19.86
C GLN A 585 18.37 15.94 -20.69
N GLN A 586 18.11 17.25 -20.56
CA GLN A 586 17.08 17.93 -21.34
C GLN A 586 17.46 18.01 -22.83
N VAL A 587 18.75 18.21 -23.12
CA VAL A 587 19.27 18.19 -24.49
C VAL A 587 19.10 16.80 -25.13
N VAL A 588 19.39 15.71 -24.41
CA VAL A 588 19.12 14.34 -24.89
C VAL A 588 17.62 14.12 -25.17
N TRP A 589 16.74 14.57 -24.27
CA TRP A 589 15.29 14.47 -24.48
C TRP A 589 14.83 15.31 -25.68
N ALA A 590 15.43 16.47 -25.92
CA ALA A 590 15.14 17.32 -27.07
C ALA A 590 15.55 16.65 -28.39
N HIS A 591 16.75 16.07 -28.48
CA HIS A 591 17.16 15.30 -29.66
C HIS A 591 16.24 14.09 -29.90
N SER A 592 15.83 13.38 -28.84
CA SER A 592 14.87 12.29 -28.95
C SER A 592 13.51 12.77 -29.50
N ALA A 593 13.03 13.90 -28.99
CA ALA A 593 11.77 14.51 -29.42
C ALA A 593 11.82 14.97 -30.89
N LEU A 594 12.92 15.60 -31.31
CA LEU A 594 13.12 16.05 -32.68
C LEU A 594 13.23 14.89 -33.67
N ALA A 595 13.98 13.84 -33.32
CA ALA A 595 14.05 12.62 -34.13
C ALA A 595 12.65 12.02 -34.36
N GLU A 596 11.85 11.91 -33.31
CA GLU A 596 10.47 11.41 -33.41
C GLU A 596 9.55 12.35 -34.19
N LEU A 597 9.67 13.67 -34.01
CA LEU A 597 8.92 14.67 -34.78
C LEU A 597 9.19 14.54 -36.28
N TYR A 598 10.44 14.35 -36.69
CA TYR A 598 10.76 14.17 -38.11
C TYR A 598 10.31 12.81 -38.66
N VAL A 599 10.17 11.77 -37.83
CA VAL A 599 9.45 10.53 -38.20
C VAL A 599 7.96 10.82 -38.43
N LEU A 600 7.34 11.62 -37.57
CA LEU A 600 5.94 12.04 -37.68
C LEU A 600 5.71 13.03 -38.83
N ALA A 601 6.74 13.73 -39.31
CA ALA A 601 6.61 14.67 -40.43
C ALA A 601 6.10 13.99 -41.71
N GLN A 602 6.28 12.67 -41.83
CA GLN A 602 5.76 11.86 -42.94
C GLN A 602 4.24 11.93 -43.09
N VAL A 603 3.49 12.28 -42.04
CA VAL A 603 2.02 12.42 -42.07
C VAL A 603 1.53 13.87 -42.17
N LEU A 604 2.44 14.87 -42.24
CA LEU A 604 2.07 16.28 -42.45
C LEU A 604 1.59 16.54 -43.87
N PRO A 605 0.98 17.70 -44.20
CA PRO A 605 0.68 18.06 -45.59
C PRO A 605 1.95 18.14 -46.46
N GLU A 606 1.85 17.84 -47.77
CA GLU A 606 3.00 17.77 -48.69
C GLU A 606 3.85 19.05 -48.74
N GLY A 607 3.21 20.23 -48.67
CA GLY A 607 3.90 21.53 -48.66
C GLY A 607 4.43 21.98 -47.31
N HIS A 608 4.25 21.20 -46.24
CA HIS A 608 4.67 21.61 -44.90
C HIS A 608 6.20 21.56 -44.77
N ARG A 609 6.80 22.65 -44.26
CA ARG A 609 8.26 22.80 -44.11
C ARG A 609 8.93 21.63 -43.38
N GLY A 610 8.24 21.05 -42.40
CA GLY A 610 8.72 19.88 -41.64
C GLY A 610 8.97 18.62 -42.48
N ARG A 611 8.40 18.49 -43.68
CA ARG A 611 8.68 17.38 -44.61
C ARG A 611 10.00 17.54 -45.37
N HIS A 612 10.45 18.78 -45.54
CA HIS A 612 11.71 19.07 -46.23
C HIS A 612 12.88 18.51 -45.43
N GLU A 613 13.73 17.70 -46.07
CA GLU A 613 14.91 17.09 -45.43
C GLU A 613 14.63 16.26 -44.16
N MET A 614 13.37 15.84 -43.91
CA MET A 614 12.99 15.17 -42.66
C MET A 614 13.85 13.95 -42.33
N ARG A 615 14.26 13.18 -43.34
CA ARG A 615 15.18 12.03 -43.16
C ARG A 615 16.54 12.47 -42.63
N ALA A 616 17.17 13.45 -43.28
CA ALA A 616 18.49 13.92 -42.92
C ALA A 616 18.49 14.55 -41.51
N LEU A 617 17.41 15.26 -41.16
CA LEU A 617 17.24 15.85 -39.83
C LEU A 617 16.99 14.79 -38.75
N ALA A 618 16.13 13.79 -39.02
CA ALA A 618 15.92 12.68 -38.09
C ALA A 618 17.21 11.89 -37.81
N GLU A 619 17.97 11.58 -38.87
CA GLU A 619 19.25 10.88 -38.75
C GLU A 619 20.28 11.69 -37.95
N ARG A 620 20.38 13.00 -38.21
CA ARG A 620 21.25 13.91 -37.45
C ARG A 620 20.92 13.90 -35.96
N HIS A 621 19.65 14.08 -35.60
CA HIS A 621 19.27 14.10 -34.18
C HIS A 621 19.48 12.74 -33.49
N VAL A 622 19.34 11.63 -34.21
CA VAL A 622 19.70 10.30 -33.70
C VAL A 622 21.21 10.21 -33.47
N ASP A 623 22.03 10.65 -34.42
CA ASP A 623 23.49 10.59 -34.30
C ASP A 623 23.99 11.50 -33.15
N ASP A 624 23.43 12.71 -33.01
CA ASP A 624 23.73 13.63 -31.90
C ASP A 624 23.29 13.06 -30.54
N LEU A 625 22.10 12.46 -30.45
CA LEU A 625 21.62 11.78 -29.25
C LEU A 625 22.59 10.65 -28.85
N LEU A 626 23.01 9.83 -29.81
CA LEU A 626 23.91 8.71 -29.57
C LEU A 626 25.28 9.18 -29.08
N ALA A 627 25.80 10.29 -29.62
CA ALA A 627 27.03 10.91 -29.17
C ALA A 627 26.92 11.38 -27.70
N LEU A 628 25.81 12.02 -27.33
CA LEU A 628 25.57 12.50 -25.97
C LEU A 628 25.45 11.36 -24.95
N VAL A 629 24.80 10.25 -25.28
CA VAL A 629 24.59 9.15 -24.33
C VAL A 629 25.76 8.16 -24.23
N ALA A 630 26.75 8.26 -25.12
CA ALA A 630 27.86 7.30 -25.22
C ALA A 630 28.65 7.14 -23.91
N GLU A 631 28.90 8.26 -23.23
CA GLU A 631 29.68 8.33 -21.98
C GLU A 631 28.82 8.22 -20.72
N GLU A 632 27.51 7.95 -20.83
CA GLU A 632 26.57 7.93 -19.70
C GLU A 632 26.66 9.19 -18.80
N PRO A 633 26.48 10.41 -19.34
CA PRO A 633 26.68 11.67 -18.61
C PRO A 633 25.73 11.88 -17.42
N TYR A 634 24.68 11.07 -17.30
CA TYR A 634 23.75 11.04 -16.18
C TYR A 634 23.12 9.64 -16.01
N PRO A 635 22.56 9.33 -14.82
CA PRO A 635 21.92 8.04 -14.58
C PRO A 635 20.81 7.75 -15.58
N ASN A 636 20.89 6.60 -16.25
CA ASN A 636 19.94 6.13 -17.28
C ASN A 636 20.04 6.82 -18.66
N ALA A 637 21.12 7.52 -19.00
CA ALA A 637 21.28 8.09 -20.35
C ALA A 637 21.08 7.06 -21.49
N ARG A 638 21.60 5.84 -21.33
CA ARG A 638 21.35 4.73 -22.28
C ARG A 638 19.89 4.28 -22.35
N PHE A 639 19.13 4.42 -21.26
CA PHE A 639 17.70 4.11 -21.25
C PHE A 639 16.91 5.11 -22.10
N ASP A 640 17.31 6.38 -22.14
CA ASP A 640 16.64 7.40 -22.96
C ASP A 640 16.79 7.08 -24.46
N ALA A 641 17.99 6.68 -24.90
CA ALA A 641 18.21 6.17 -26.25
C ALA A 641 17.40 4.90 -26.55
N TYR A 642 17.36 3.98 -25.60
CA TYR A 642 16.53 2.78 -25.70
C TYR A 642 15.03 3.11 -25.82
N SER A 643 14.54 4.11 -25.09
CA SER A 643 13.15 4.56 -25.14
C SER A 643 12.76 5.03 -26.54
N LEU A 644 13.64 5.76 -27.23
CA LEU A 644 13.44 6.16 -28.63
C LEU A 644 13.40 4.94 -29.55
N VAL A 645 14.32 3.97 -29.42
CA VAL A 645 14.28 2.74 -30.22
C VAL A 645 12.93 2.03 -30.09
N ARG A 646 12.42 1.87 -28.86
CA ARG A 646 11.09 1.26 -28.64
C ARG A 646 9.98 2.01 -29.38
N GLN A 647 10.04 3.33 -29.37
CA GLN A 647 9.05 4.17 -30.03
C GLN A 647 9.14 4.06 -31.56
N LEU A 648 10.35 4.04 -32.12
CA LEU A 648 10.60 3.77 -33.54
C LEU A 648 10.05 2.41 -33.98
N LEU A 649 10.25 1.37 -33.16
CA LEU A 649 9.70 0.04 -33.42
C LEU A 649 8.17 0.01 -33.32
N ARG A 650 7.54 0.79 -32.44
CA ARG A 650 6.07 0.93 -32.44
C ARG A 650 5.56 1.48 -33.75
N TYR A 651 6.21 2.48 -34.33
CA TYR A 651 5.86 2.94 -35.68
C TYR A 651 6.04 1.83 -36.71
N ALA A 652 7.22 1.21 -36.74
CA ALA A 652 7.59 0.29 -37.81
C ALA A 652 6.87 -1.05 -37.79
N GLU A 653 6.70 -1.64 -36.60
CA GLU A 653 6.25 -3.02 -36.40
C GLU A 653 4.78 -3.10 -35.99
N TRP A 654 4.19 -2.01 -35.49
CA TRP A 654 2.82 -1.99 -34.99
C TRP A 654 1.92 -0.99 -35.72
N TRP A 655 2.13 0.32 -35.53
CA TRP A 655 1.19 1.35 -36.02
C TRP A 655 1.19 1.50 -37.53
N TRP A 656 2.35 1.42 -38.18
CA TRP A 656 2.50 1.52 -39.63
C TRP A 656 2.95 0.22 -40.28
N ARG A 657 2.71 -0.92 -39.59
CA ARG A 657 3.07 -2.26 -40.08
C ARG A 657 2.63 -2.51 -41.52
N GLU A 658 1.42 -2.04 -41.84
CA GLU A 658 0.73 -2.19 -43.14
C GLU A 658 0.92 -0.97 -44.07
N ARG A 659 1.80 -0.02 -43.72
CA ARG A 659 2.10 1.19 -44.51
C ARG A 659 3.60 1.26 -44.85
N PRO A 660 4.06 0.56 -45.91
CA PRO A 660 5.48 0.43 -46.26
C PRO A 660 6.26 1.75 -46.32
N TYR A 661 5.65 2.79 -46.94
CA TYR A 661 6.26 4.11 -47.08
C TYR A 661 6.51 4.80 -45.73
N LEU A 662 5.58 4.67 -44.77
CA LEU A 662 5.71 5.31 -43.46
C LEU A 662 6.66 4.55 -42.52
N ARG A 663 6.70 3.21 -42.60
CA ARG A 663 7.56 2.40 -41.73
C ARG A 663 9.04 2.38 -42.12
N ALA A 664 9.39 2.73 -43.36
CA ALA A 664 10.77 2.64 -43.85
C ALA A 664 11.75 3.52 -43.07
N LEU A 665 11.40 4.78 -42.80
CA LEU A 665 12.25 5.71 -42.03
C LEU A 665 12.46 5.25 -40.57
N PRO A 666 11.42 4.99 -39.75
CA PRO A 666 11.64 4.56 -38.37
C PRO A 666 12.35 3.21 -38.27
N THR A 667 12.16 2.29 -39.23
CA THR A 667 12.94 1.03 -39.30
C THR A 667 14.43 1.33 -39.45
N ALA A 668 14.80 2.15 -40.44
CA ALA A 668 16.20 2.51 -40.69
C ALA A 668 16.86 3.20 -39.49
N LEU A 669 16.14 4.09 -38.80
CA LEU A 669 16.63 4.75 -37.59
C LEU A 669 16.82 3.76 -36.43
N ALA A 670 15.86 2.85 -36.20
CA ALA A 670 15.97 1.85 -35.15
C ALA A 670 17.15 0.90 -35.38
N ASP A 671 17.36 0.45 -36.62
CA ASP A 671 18.49 -0.41 -36.98
C ASP A 671 19.83 0.33 -36.83
N ARG A 672 19.89 1.61 -37.21
CA ARG A 672 21.06 2.47 -36.97
C ARG A 672 21.43 2.55 -35.49
N MET A 673 20.45 2.77 -34.62
CA MET A 673 20.66 2.82 -33.17
C MET A 673 21.11 1.45 -32.60
N ARG A 674 20.53 0.34 -33.08
CA ARG A 674 20.92 -1.02 -32.70
C ARG A 674 22.37 -1.34 -33.10
N LEU A 675 22.78 -0.99 -34.33
CA LEU A 675 24.15 -1.16 -34.81
C LEU A 675 25.18 -0.37 -33.99
N ARG A 676 24.75 0.73 -33.37
CA ARG A 676 25.56 1.56 -32.45
C ARG A 676 25.49 1.08 -30.99
N GLY A 677 24.97 -0.12 -30.75
CA GLY A 677 25.01 -0.78 -29.44
C GLY A 677 23.83 -0.46 -28.51
N VAL A 678 22.80 0.26 -28.99
CA VAL A 678 21.55 0.42 -28.21
C VAL A 678 20.79 -0.90 -28.25
N ARG A 679 21.08 -1.78 -27.28
CA ARG A 679 20.41 -3.09 -27.18
C ARG A 679 18.98 -2.92 -26.69
N VAL A 680 18.06 -3.58 -27.38
CA VAL A 680 16.73 -3.83 -26.86
C VAL A 680 16.87 -4.89 -25.77
N ARG A 681 16.66 -4.54 -24.49
CA ARG A 681 16.65 -5.51 -23.38
C ARG A 681 15.43 -6.44 -23.52
N TRP A 682 15.55 -7.43 -24.41
CA TRP A 682 14.82 -8.69 -24.42
C TRP A 682 15.78 -9.89 -24.44
N GLU A 683 17.08 -9.65 -24.62
CA GLU A 683 18.12 -10.66 -24.44
C GLU A 683 18.79 -10.45 -23.08
N SER A 684 18.92 -11.56 -22.38
CA SER A 684 19.43 -11.74 -21.02
C SER A 684 20.67 -10.88 -20.71
N VAL A 685 20.61 -10.24 -19.55
CA VAL A 685 21.82 -10.09 -18.73
C VAL A 685 21.58 -11.04 -17.58
N ASP A 686 22.19 -12.22 -17.70
CA ASP A 686 22.55 -13.04 -16.53
C ASP A 686 23.43 -12.24 -15.57
#